data_AF-A0AAY4A3J7-F1
#
_entry.id   AF-A0AAY4A3J7-F1
#
_cell.length_a   1.000
_cell.length_b   1.000
_cell.length_c   1.000
_cell.angle_alpha   90.00
_cell.angle_beta   90.00
_cell.angle_gamma   90.00
#
_symmetry.space_group_name_H-M   'P 1'
#
loop_
_entity.id
_entity.type
_entity.pdbx_description
1 polymer ?
#
loop_
_entity_poly.entity_id
_entity_poly.type
_entity_poly.pdbx_seq_one_letter_code
_entity_poly.pdbx_strand_id
1 'polypeptide(L)'
;MSYPQPSFPPPGFPPGGYGQSQSHSGGPGFKPDSFRPGPAYRSEKPPLERPRSPERGRAHHDDHRHKGYGYGSHGDRHKAEYGGDRKERGRSTERRRAEGGRYRGDYDRGRSPPRHRSRDQYRHRDSRSSPPTYRHRKRPRSRSSSRERKRGHWEDERERRSEVTVGAGTRERSHASSRSRDAEEMPTLTDRQDDEKEDEEQQLLKPAWIRCTHAENYYSNDPMDQVGDSTVVGTSKLRDLYERFEEDLGSRQERAKSTRPKWDPPKTKLDEDQDESSSESECDSEAEGSTCSSSSGSEVFDIIGEIKRKKAHPDRLHDELWYNDPGQMNDGPLCKCSAKAKRTGIRHNIYPGEEPVKMCRAMNNNAGKLYHYRITVSPPTNFLTDRPTVIEYDDHEYLFEGFSLFSHTPLTNIPLCRVIRFNIDYTIHFIDEMIPENYCVRGLELFASYLFKDILELYDWNLSDPEMDTASPGCQKFHFMPRFVRFLPDGAKEVLSMHQVLLYLLRSNKPLVPEEEIANMLQWEELEWQKYAEECKGMIVTNPGMKPSSVRIDQLDREQFNPDVITFPIIVHFGIRPAQLSYAGDPQYQKLWKSYVKLRHLLANSPKVKQLDKQKLMQREEALQKIRQKNTMRREVTVELSSQGFWKTGIRSDVCQHAMMLPVLTHHVRYHQCLMHLDRLIGYVFKERCLLQLAMTHPSHHLNFGMNPDHARNSLSNCGIRQPKYGDRKVHHMYMRKKGPLVLTNARINHNERLEFLGDAVVEFLTSVHLYYLFPSLEEGGLATYRTAIVQNQHLAMLAKKLELDRFMLYAHGPDLCRESDLRHAMANCFEALIGAVYLEGGLVEAKQLFGRLLFNSDDLREVWLNYPPHPLQVQEPLTDRQLIESSPVLQKLTDFEDAIGVLFTHVRLLARAFTLRTVGFNHLTLGHNQRMEFLGDSIMQLVATEYLFIHFPDHHEGHLTLLRSSLVNNRTQAKVAEELGMQEYAITNDKTKRPVALRTKTLADLLESFIAALYIDKDLEYVHTFMNVCFFPRLKEFILNQDWNDPKSQLQQCCLTLRTEGKEPDIPLYKTLQTVGPSHARTYTVAVYFKGERIGCGKGPSIQQAEMGAAMDALEKYNFPQMAHQKRFIERKYRQELKEMRKERERQERESDDGEEGRK
;
A
#
# COMPACT_ATOMS: atom_id res chain seq x y z
N MET A 1 25.35 -69.66 6.04
CA MET A 1 24.81 -70.45 4.92
C MET A 1 23.97 -69.51 4.05
N SER A 2 23.97 -69.52 2.72
CA SER A 2 24.94 -70.01 1.72
C SER A 2 24.61 -69.30 0.39
N TYR A 3 25.62 -68.90 -0.39
CA TYR A 3 25.41 -68.32 -1.75
C TYR A 3 25.01 -69.41 -2.77
N PRO A 4 24.38 -69.05 -3.90
CA PRO A 4 25.18 -68.84 -5.12
C PRO A 4 24.74 -67.65 -6.02
N GLN A 5 25.70 -67.15 -6.79
CA GLN A 5 25.51 -66.36 -8.03
C GLN A 5 25.40 -67.31 -9.24
N PRO A 6 24.93 -66.81 -10.41
CA PRO A 6 25.73 -67.04 -11.61
C PRO A 6 25.85 -65.82 -12.55
N SER A 7 26.97 -65.76 -13.27
CA SER A 7 27.34 -64.80 -14.33
C SER A 7 27.19 -65.38 -15.73
N PHE A 8 27.25 -64.57 -16.80
CA PHE A 8 27.92 -64.93 -18.09
C PHE A 8 28.06 -63.74 -19.08
N PRO A 9 29.19 -63.60 -19.81
CA PRO A 9 29.36 -62.67 -20.94
C PRO A 9 29.64 -63.42 -22.30
N PRO A 10 30.37 -62.86 -23.30
CA PRO A 10 29.84 -62.44 -24.62
C PRO A 10 30.21 -63.37 -25.82
N PRO A 11 29.80 -63.02 -27.05
CA PRO A 11 30.73 -63.09 -28.22
C PRO A 11 30.53 -61.96 -29.27
N GLY A 12 31.29 -61.98 -30.38
CA GLY A 12 31.04 -61.10 -31.56
C GLY A 12 31.92 -61.34 -32.81
N PHE A 13 31.50 -60.79 -33.95
CA PHE A 13 32.15 -60.70 -35.29
C PHE A 13 32.50 -62.01 -36.05
N PRO A 14 32.75 -61.97 -37.39
CA PRO A 14 32.36 -61.02 -38.46
C PRO A 14 31.26 -61.73 -39.34
N PRO A 15 31.25 -61.87 -40.70
CA PRO A 15 31.82 -61.17 -41.89
C PRO A 15 30.80 -60.19 -42.53
N GLY A 16 30.99 -59.57 -43.72
CA GLY A 16 32.17 -59.45 -44.60
C GLY A 16 31.91 -59.60 -46.11
N GLY A 17 31.67 -58.49 -46.83
CA GLY A 17 31.83 -58.40 -48.30
C GLY A 17 30.56 -58.24 -49.16
N TYR A 18 30.62 -57.32 -50.13
CA TYR A 18 29.70 -57.08 -51.29
C TYR A 18 28.21 -56.74 -50.98
N GLY A 19 27.52 -55.88 -51.75
CA GLY A 19 27.96 -54.92 -52.78
C GLY A 19 27.01 -54.81 -53.98
N GLN A 20 26.44 -53.60 -54.21
CA GLN A 20 25.66 -53.18 -55.40
C GLN A 20 24.29 -53.87 -55.63
N SER A 21 23.34 -53.33 -56.42
CA SER A 21 22.87 -51.92 -56.60
C SER A 21 21.63 -51.89 -57.53
N GLN A 22 20.66 -51.01 -57.26
CA GLN A 22 19.64 -50.53 -58.22
C GLN A 22 19.59 -48.98 -58.08
N SER A 23 19.64 -48.12 -59.10
CA SER A 23 18.93 -48.03 -60.40
C SER A 23 17.45 -47.61 -60.24
N HIS A 24 16.90 -46.61 -60.92
CA HIS A 24 17.38 -45.82 -62.07
C HIS A 24 16.95 -44.35 -62.00
N SER A 25 17.74 -43.47 -62.63
CA SER A 25 17.22 -42.43 -63.51
C SER A 25 17.64 -42.73 -64.96
N GLY A 26 16.87 -42.29 -65.96
CA GLY A 26 17.37 -42.11 -67.33
C GLY A 26 17.96 -40.70 -67.46
N GLY A 27 19.03 -40.42 -68.20
CA GLY A 27 19.75 -41.21 -69.21
C GLY A 27 19.29 -40.87 -70.64
N PRO A 28 20.12 -41.01 -71.70
CA PRO A 28 21.56 -41.37 -71.78
C PRO A 28 22.46 -40.11 -71.98
N GLY A 29 23.80 -40.17 -72.11
CA GLY A 29 24.76 -41.27 -72.02
C GLY A 29 26.19 -40.87 -72.47
N PHE A 30 27.02 -41.87 -72.79
CA PHE A 30 28.43 -41.81 -73.23
C PHE A 30 29.52 -41.45 -72.19
N LYS A 31 30.73 -41.99 -72.47
CA LYS A 31 31.97 -42.09 -71.67
C LYS A 31 33.16 -41.59 -72.58
N PRO A 32 34.48 -41.66 -72.24
CA PRO A 32 35.14 -42.27 -71.06
C PRO A 32 36.37 -41.51 -70.45
N ASP A 33 36.99 -42.17 -69.45
CA ASP A 33 38.43 -42.13 -69.08
C ASP A 33 39.06 -40.84 -68.47
N SER A 34 40.05 -40.89 -67.55
CA SER A 34 40.66 -42.01 -66.78
C SER A 34 41.58 -41.53 -65.61
N PHE A 35 42.09 -42.49 -64.81
CA PHE A 35 43.28 -42.43 -63.92
C PHE A 35 43.30 -41.65 -62.56
N ARG A 36 44.18 -42.14 -61.66
CA ARG A 36 44.75 -41.53 -60.42
C ARG A 36 46.18 -41.01 -60.73
N PRO A 37 46.97 -40.38 -59.82
CA PRO A 37 46.72 -39.82 -58.47
C PRO A 37 47.13 -38.32 -58.36
N GLY A 38 47.28 -37.76 -57.15
CA GLY A 38 48.02 -36.50 -56.89
C GLY A 38 49.50 -36.74 -56.54
N PRO A 39 50.26 -35.76 -55.97
CA PRO A 39 49.91 -34.37 -55.59
C PRO A 39 50.96 -33.30 -56.03
N ALA A 40 50.88 -32.08 -55.42
CA ALA A 40 51.96 -31.10 -55.17
C ALA A 40 52.29 -29.93 -56.15
N TYR A 41 52.37 -28.72 -55.56
CA TYR A 41 53.29 -27.58 -55.75
C TYR A 41 53.64 -26.92 -57.12
N ARG A 42 53.72 -25.57 -57.07
CA ARG A 42 54.53 -24.62 -57.91
C ARG A 42 54.03 -24.34 -59.36
N SER A 43 54.24 -23.17 -59.99
CA SER A 43 54.73 -21.83 -59.55
C SER A 43 54.50 -20.76 -60.66
N GLU A 44 54.77 -19.48 -60.36
CA GLU A 44 54.97 -18.31 -61.28
C GLU A 44 53.71 -17.57 -61.81
N LYS A 45 53.66 -16.24 -62.08
CA LYS A 45 54.34 -14.96 -61.69
C LYS A 45 53.67 -13.79 -62.51
N PRO A 46 53.89 -12.47 -62.26
CA PRO A 46 54.52 -11.80 -61.12
C PRO A 46 53.62 -10.80 -60.32
N PRO A 47 53.30 -9.58 -60.81
CA PRO A 47 53.93 -8.28 -60.47
C PRO A 47 53.58 -7.71 -59.06
N LEU A 48 54.46 -7.02 -58.34
CA LEU A 48 54.93 -5.59 -58.37
C LEU A 48 53.87 -4.54 -57.90
N GLU A 49 54.09 -3.67 -56.89
CA GLU A 49 55.16 -3.47 -55.87
C GLU A 49 54.57 -2.70 -54.63
N ARG A 50 54.75 -3.08 -53.34
CA ARG A 50 55.89 -2.94 -52.37
C ARG A 50 55.98 -1.59 -51.59
N PRO A 51 56.69 -1.48 -50.42
CA PRO A 51 57.04 -2.49 -49.38
C PRO A 51 57.12 -1.98 -47.88
N ARG A 52 57.51 -2.88 -46.94
CA ARG A 52 58.06 -2.68 -45.54
C ARG A 52 57.03 -2.33 -44.43
N SER A 53 56.82 -3.07 -43.31
CA SER A 53 57.48 -4.22 -42.60
C SER A 53 58.73 -3.88 -41.75
N PRO A 54 59.14 -4.66 -40.69
CA PRO A 54 58.54 -5.87 -40.07
C PRO A 54 58.62 -6.06 -38.51
N GLU A 55 57.82 -7.02 -37.99
CA GLU A 55 57.99 -8.07 -36.93
C GLU A 55 58.97 -8.06 -35.70
N ARG A 56 58.61 -8.93 -34.71
CA ARG A 56 59.40 -9.73 -33.70
C ARG A 56 59.65 -9.14 -32.29
N GLY A 57 59.66 -9.92 -31.19
CA GLY A 57 59.20 -11.32 -30.99
C GLY A 57 59.85 -12.09 -29.80
N ARG A 58 59.04 -12.80 -28.99
CA ARG A 58 59.36 -13.85 -27.96
C ARG A 58 60.42 -13.58 -26.87
N ALA A 59 60.05 -13.68 -25.58
CA ALA A 59 60.80 -14.42 -24.53
C ALA A 59 60.03 -14.59 -23.19
N HIS A 60 60.41 -15.66 -22.48
CA HIS A 60 60.14 -16.20 -21.12
C HIS A 60 59.81 -15.29 -19.90
N HIS A 61 59.44 -15.98 -18.80
CA HIS A 61 59.72 -15.79 -17.35
C HIS A 61 60.00 -14.36 -16.79
N ASP A 62 59.56 -13.97 -15.58
CA ASP A 62 59.19 -14.82 -14.43
C ASP A 62 58.21 -14.20 -13.42
N ASP A 63 57.99 -14.95 -12.33
CA ASP A 63 57.32 -14.73 -11.03
C ASP A 63 57.16 -13.30 -10.42
N HIS A 64 56.35 -13.26 -9.36
CA HIS A 64 56.20 -12.32 -8.26
C HIS A 64 55.11 -11.23 -8.30
N ARG A 65 54.15 -11.41 -7.37
CA ARG A 65 53.13 -10.44 -6.95
C ARG A 65 53.79 -9.23 -6.27
N HIS A 66 53.29 -8.01 -6.49
CA HIS A 66 53.05 -7.09 -5.35
C HIS A 66 51.99 -6.01 -5.62
N LYS A 67 51.44 -5.45 -4.53
CA LYS A 67 50.43 -4.38 -4.52
C LYS A 67 51.04 -3.00 -4.73
N GLY A 68 50.30 -2.08 -5.37
CA GLY A 68 50.58 -0.64 -5.42
C GLY A 68 49.28 0.19 -5.51
N TYR A 69 49.23 1.38 -4.89
CA TYR A 69 48.05 2.25 -4.81
C TYR A 69 48.34 3.66 -5.33
N GLY A 70 47.36 4.27 -6.02
CA GLY A 70 47.21 5.72 -6.17
C GLY A 70 48.16 6.43 -7.15
N TYR A 71 48.12 7.77 -7.30
CA TYR A 71 47.11 8.74 -6.84
C TYR A 71 47.27 10.08 -7.62
N GLY A 72 46.18 10.79 -7.93
CA GLY A 72 46.20 12.14 -8.55
C GLY A 72 46.41 12.15 -10.07
N SER A 73 46.35 13.30 -10.76
CA SER A 73 46.05 14.67 -10.30
C SER A 73 45.43 15.52 -11.45
N HIS A 74 45.13 16.81 -11.19
CA HIS A 74 44.59 17.77 -12.16
C HIS A 74 45.46 17.94 -13.43
N GLY A 75 44.81 18.08 -14.60
CA GLY A 75 45.41 18.50 -15.87
C GLY A 75 44.40 19.30 -16.72
N ASP A 76 44.77 20.51 -17.13
CA ASP A 76 43.90 21.57 -17.68
C ASP A 76 43.88 21.61 -19.23
N ARG A 77 42.85 22.26 -19.82
CA ARG A 77 42.67 22.70 -21.25
C ARG A 77 42.41 21.67 -22.36
N HIS A 78 41.33 21.90 -23.12
CA HIS A 78 41.28 22.51 -24.48
C HIS A 78 39.82 22.38 -24.97
N LYS A 79 39.00 23.41 -25.26
CA LYS A 79 39.11 24.72 -25.95
C LYS A 79 38.91 24.65 -27.48
N ALA A 80 37.64 24.80 -27.90
CA ALA A 80 37.17 25.36 -29.16
C ALA A 80 35.89 26.18 -28.78
N GLU A 81 35.87 27.51 -28.82
CA GLU A 81 35.81 28.41 -29.99
C GLU A 81 34.44 28.32 -30.71
N TYR A 82 33.49 29.21 -30.39
CA TYR A 82 33.36 30.63 -30.76
C TYR A 82 32.73 30.86 -32.15
N GLY A 83 31.46 31.25 -32.12
CA GLY A 83 30.83 32.11 -33.12
C GLY A 83 30.10 33.25 -32.39
N GLY A 84 30.07 34.44 -32.97
CA GLY A 84 29.39 35.61 -32.42
C GLY A 84 29.73 36.85 -33.23
N ASP A 85 29.01 37.96 -33.02
CA ASP A 85 29.43 39.26 -33.56
C ASP A 85 28.92 40.47 -32.77
N ARG A 86 29.64 41.58 -32.97
CA ARG A 86 29.34 43.00 -32.74
C ARG A 86 29.17 43.54 -31.31
N LYS A 87 29.72 44.75 -31.18
CA LYS A 87 29.70 45.65 -30.03
C LYS A 87 28.93 46.90 -30.43
N GLU A 88 28.42 47.63 -29.44
CA GLU A 88 28.51 49.10 -29.47
C GLU A 88 29.06 49.65 -28.15
N ARG A 89 29.48 50.92 -28.15
CA ARG A 89 30.06 51.64 -27.00
C ARG A 89 29.57 53.09 -27.02
N GLY A 90 29.16 53.63 -25.87
CA GLY A 90 28.86 55.06 -25.76
C GLY A 90 28.84 55.60 -24.32
N ARG A 91 29.86 56.39 -23.97
CA ARG A 91 29.91 57.56 -23.02
C ARG A 91 29.26 57.39 -21.61
N SER A 92 29.94 57.54 -20.46
CA SER A 92 30.78 58.64 -19.91
C SER A 92 29.98 59.93 -19.59
N THR A 93 30.08 60.65 -18.47
CA THR A 93 31.21 60.90 -17.51
C THR A 93 30.76 61.45 -16.13
N GLU A 94 31.51 61.15 -15.05
CA GLU A 94 31.85 62.04 -13.88
C GLU A 94 30.72 62.62 -12.97
N ARG A 95 30.93 63.15 -11.73
CA ARG A 95 32.07 63.25 -10.76
C ARG A 95 31.55 63.52 -9.33
N ARG A 96 32.17 62.95 -8.28
CA ARG A 96 32.75 63.64 -7.07
C ARG A 96 33.15 62.63 -5.97
N ARG A 97 34.18 62.98 -5.18
CA ARG A 97 34.75 62.23 -4.04
C ARG A 97 34.77 63.09 -2.78
N ALA A 98 34.68 62.48 -1.60
CA ALA A 98 35.43 62.85 -0.39
C ALA A 98 35.49 61.65 0.57
N GLU A 99 36.63 61.41 1.23
CA GLU A 99 36.86 60.35 2.22
C GLU A 99 37.60 60.91 3.46
N GLY A 100 37.57 60.15 4.57
CA GLY A 100 38.44 60.33 5.74
C GLY A 100 37.69 60.61 7.05
N GLY A 101 37.81 59.84 8.14
CA GLY A 101 38.50 58.57 8.36
C GLY A 101 39.76 58.65 9.24
N ARG A 102 39.98 57.65 10.12
CA ARG A 102 41.26 57.24 10.75
C ARG A 102 41.11 55.92 11.53
N TYR A 103 42.23 55.30 11.91
CA TYR A 103 42.33 53.86 12.26
C TYR A 103 43.59 53.60 13.13
N ARG A 104 43.68 52.44 13.83
CA ARG A 104 44.84 51.90 14.62
C ARG A 104 45.21 52.63 15.93
N GLY A 105 45.91 51.99 16.89
CA GLY A 105 46.48 50.62 16.90
C GLY A 105 46.98 50.14 18.28
N ASP A 106 47.63 48.97 18.31
CA ASP A 106 47.93 48.12 19.50
C ASP A 106 49.23 48.46 20.28
N TYR A 107 49.36 48.02 21.55
CA TYR A 107 50.33 46.98 22.04
C TYR A 107 50.58 46.91 23.59
N ASP A 108 50.19 45.77 24.19
CA ASP A 108 50.85 44.89 25.21
C ASP A 108 51.36 45.32 26.64
N ARG A 109 51.31 44.32 27.57
CA ARG A 109 52.00 44.09 28.89
C ARG A 109 51.81 45.00 30.15
N GLY A 110 51.40 44.36 31.27
CA GLY A 110 52.21 44.40 32.51
C GLY A 110 51.57 44.41 33.93
N ARG A 111 51.60 43.25 34.64
CA ARG A 111 51.60 43.05 36.13
C ARG A 111 50.39 43.50 37.00
N SER A 112 50.42 43.03 38.27
CA SER A 112 49.39 43.02 39.35
C SER A 112 50.09 43.12 40.74
N PRO A 113 49.45 43.04 41.94
CA PRO A 113 48.03 43.16 42.40
C PRO A 113 47.84 44.26 43.51
N PRO A 114 46.70 44.42 44.25
CA PRO A 114 46.48 43.66 45.51
C PRO A 114 45.01 43.46 46.04
N ARG A 115 44.82 42.46 46.94
CA ARG A 115 43.82 42.29 48.05
C ARG A 115 42.29 42.43 47.76
N HIS A 116 41.45 41.39 47.96
CA HIS A 116 40.99 40.65 49.17
C HIS A 116 39.86 41.29 50.02
N ARG A 117 38.68 40.65 50.01
CA ARG A 117 38.08 39.96 51.19
C ARG A 117 36.90 39.06 50.79
N SER A 118 36.58 38.07 51.63
CA SER A 118 35.56 37.04 51.41
C SER A 118 34.68 36.89 52.65
N ARG A 119 33.39 36.56 52.50
CA ARG A 119 32.66 35.62 53.39
C ARG A 119 31.26 35.27 52.88
N ASP A 120 30.87 34.01 53.02
CA ASP A 120 29.48 33.56 53.05
C ASP A 120 28.84 33.83 54.44
N GLN A 121 27.51 34.03 54.50
CA GLN A 121 26.58 33.11 55.19
C GLN A 121 25.11 33.62 55.31
N TYR A 122 24.19 32.68 55.10
CA TYR A 122 22.87 32.47 55.74
C TYR A 122 21.70 33.50 55.76
N ARG A 123 20.64 33.09 55.03
CA ARG A 123 19.21 32.87 55.46
C ARG A 123 18.19 34.03 55.67
N HIS A 124 16.94 33.65 55.35
CA HIS A 124 15.62 34.29 55.62
C HIS A 124 15.30 35.60 54.86
N ARG A 125 14.12 35.75 54.22
CA ARG A 125 12.75 36.05 54.76
C ARG A 125 12.71 37.42 55.46
N ASP A 126 11.79 38.36 55.20
CA ASP A 126 10.42 38.24 54.65
C ASP A 126 9.85 39.57 54.02
N SER A 127 8.77 39.45 53.25
CA SER A 127 7.61 40.37 53.03
C SER A 127 7.64 41.94 53.13
N ARG A 128 7.00 42.61 52.13
CA ARG A 128 6.24 43.92 52.16
C ARG A 128 7.03 45.26 52.35
N SER A 129 6.59 46.49 52.00
CA SER A 129 5.61 47.05 51.01
C SER A 129 5.67 48.62 50.88
N SER A 130 5.68 49.19 49.66
CA SER A 130 5.18 50.56 49.23
C SER A 130 5.81 51.86 49.84
N PRO A 131 5.44 53.13 49.46
CA PRO A 131 4.65 53.71 48.32
C PRO A 131 5.45 54.66 47.36
N PRO A 132 5.46 56.05 47.35
CA PRO A 132 4.40 57.08 47.12
C PRO A 132 4.64 58.25 46.08
N THR A 133 3.57 58.87 45.54
CA THR A 133 3.40 60.28 45.01
C THR A 133 4.11 60.77 43.70
N TYR A 134 3.72 61.84 42.94
CA TYR A 134 2.87 63.06 43.17
C TYR A 134 1.85 63.41 42.01
N ARG A 135 1.41 64.70 41.84
CA ARG A 135 0.16 65.21 41.13
C ARG A 135 0.42 65.90 39.73
N HIS A 136 -0.51 66.39 38.86
CA HIS A 136 -1.73 67.24 39.04
C HIS A 136 -2.61 67.50 37.75
N ARG A 137 -3.96 67.65 37.90
CA ARG A 137 -4.99 68.43 37.08
C ARG A 137 -5.15 68.14 35.55
N LYS A 138 -6.26 68.43 34.82
CA LYS A 138 -7.59 69.09 35.07
C LYS A 138 -8.74 68.39 34.25
N ARG A 139 -9.99 68.88 34.34
CA ARG A 139 -11.28 68.39 33.73
C ARG A 139 -11.98 69.56 32.99
N PRO A 140 -13.25 69.52 32.48
CA PRO A 140 -14.32 68.49 32.46
C PRO A 140 -14.68 68.04 31.02
N ARG A 141 -15.80 67.36 30.65
CA ARG A 141 -16.96 66.72 31.33
C ARG A 141 -16.79 65.17 31.21
N SER A 142 -17.76 64.23 31.23
CA SER A 142 -19.23 64.20 31.40
C SER A 142 -19.65 63.01 32.32
N ARG A 143 -20.61 62.17 31.92
CA ARG A 143 -21.16 60.98 32.63
C ARG A 143 -21.54 59.91 31.58
N SER A 144 -21.62 58.60 31.87
CA SER A 144 -21.76 57.92 33.17
C SER A 144 -20.88 56.65 33.33
N SER A 145 -21.04 55.98 34.48
CA SER A 145 -20.41 54.74 34.97
C SER A 145 -20.70 53.48 34.13
N SER A 146 -19.88 52.41 34.16
CA SER A 146 -18.63 52.15 34.91
C SER A 146 -17.75 51.12 34.19
N ARG A 147 -16.48 51.00 34.62
CA ARG A 147 -15.56 49.91 34.28
C ARG A 147 -15.37 49.02 35.51
N GLU A 148 -15.07 47.73 35.34
CA GLU A 148 -13.68 47.28 35.57
C GLU A 148 -13.28 46.01 34.79
N ARG A 149 -12.14 45.40 35.13
CA ARG A 149 -11.28 44.67 34.18
C ARG A 149 -11.03 43.20 34.53
N LYS A 150 -11.05 42.38 33.47
CA LYS A 150 -10.24 41.17 33.23
C LYS A 150 -9.33 40.70 34.39
N ARG A 151 -9.61 39.52 34.90
CA ARG A 151 -8.93 38.26 34.51
C ARG A 151 -9.87 37.10 34.83
N GLY A 152 -9.67 35.95 34.20
CA GLY A 152 -10.53 34.78 34.40
C GLY A 152 -9.83 33.49 34.04
N HIS A 153 -10.48 32.39 34.39
CA HIS A 153 -10.23 31.04 33.90
C HIS A 153 -11.54 30.25 34.10
N TRP A 154 -11.95 29.50 33.07
CA TRP A 154 -12.78 28.28 33.12
C TRP A 154 -13.76 28.12 34.29
N GLU A 155 -15.05 28.27 34.02
CA GLU A 155 -16.02 27.16 34.03
C GLU A 155 -17.36 27.61 33.39
N ASP A 156 -18.28 26.66 33.20
CA ASP A 156 -19.68 26.77 32.78
C ASP A 156 -20.10 27.69 31.62
N GLU A 157 -20.62 27.06 30.54
CA GLU A 157 -22.04 27.25 30.16
C GLU A 157 -22.53 26.11 29.25
N ARG A 158 -23.35 25.20 29.80
CA ARG A 158 -24.21 24.29 29.01
C ARG A 158 -25.63 24.22 29.56
N GLU A 159 -26.23 25.36 29.92
CA GLU A 159 -27.68 25.40 30.18
C GLU A 159 -28.29 26.79 29.97
N ARG A 160 -29.15 26.91 28.94
CA ARG A 160 -30.34 27.79 28.84
C ARG A 160 -30.94 27.74 27.43
N ARG A 161 -31.84 26.78 27.22
CA ARG A 161 -32.95 26.94 26.27
C ARG A 161 -34.21 27.20 27.09
N SER A 162 -35.03 28.14 26.65
CA SER A 162 -36.13 28.72 27.43
C SER A 162 -37.39 27.84 27.50
N GLU A 163 -38.22 28.13 28.49
CA GLU A 163 -39.49 27.45 28.83
C GLU A 163 -40.55 27.54 27.73
N VAL A 164 -41.41 26.51 27.61
CA VAL A 164 -42.88 26.65 27.58
C VAL A 164 -43.56 25.44 28.26
N THR A 165 -44.03 25.66 29.49
CA THR A 165 -45.27 25.22 30.19
C THR A 165 -46.06 23.93 29.85
N VAL A 166 -46.70 23.38 30.92
CA VAL A 166 -47.81 22.38 31.00
C VAL A 166 -47.40 20.89 30.93
N GLY A 167 -47.81 20.00 31.85
CA GLY A 167 -48.46 20.21 33.16
C GLY A 167 -49.04 18.94 33.84
N ALA A 168 -48.99 18.89 35.18
CA ALA A 168 -49.62 17.93 36.11
C ALA A 168 -49.19 16.43 36.09
N GLY A 169 -49.25 15.76 37.26
CA GLY A 169 -49.00 14.30 37.39
C GLY A 169 -48.37 13.86 38.73
N THR A 170 -49.15 13.80 39.83
CA THR A 170 -48.62 13.54 41.19
C THR A 170 -48.71 12.07 41.63
N ARG A 171 -47.59 11.49 42.08
CA ARG A 171 -47.46 10.44 43.13
C ARG A 171 -45.97 10.09 43.30
N GLU A 172 -45.29 10.33 44.42
CA GLU A 172 -45.45 9.94 45.84
C GLU A 172 -44.40 8.88 46.25
N ARG A 173 -43.77 9.15 47.40
CA ARG A 173 -42.58 8.47 47.92
C ARG A 173 -42.86 7.04 48.40
N SER A 174 -41.81 6.22 48.41
CA SER A 174 -41.45 5.51 49.65
C SER A 174 -39.92 5.32 49.75
N HIS A 175 -39.40 5.41 50.97
CA HIS A 175 -38.00 5.10 51.31
C HIS A 175 -37.93 3.73 51.96
N ALA A 176 -36.86 2.98 51.68
CA ALA A 176 -36.16 2.16 52.66
C ALA A 176 -34.69 2.01 52.21
N SER A 177 -33.77 1.74 53.14
CA SER A 177 -32.34 1.62 52.84
C SER A 177 -31.72 0.39 53.49
N SER A 178 -30.76 -0.21 52.79
CA SER A 178 -29.69 -1.02 53.38
C SER A 178 -28.42 -0.81 52.55
N ARG A 179 -27.26 -0.77 53.21
CA ARG A 179 -25.96 -0.56 52.58
C ARG A 179 -25.17 -1.86 52.50
N SER A 180 -24.69 -2.22 51.33
CA SER A 180 -23.38 -2.84 51.14
C SER A 180 -22.51 -1.89 50.31
N ARG A 181 -21.19 -1.96 50.48
CA ARG A 181 -20.23 -1.22 49.67
C ARG A 181 -19.54 -2.21 48.76
N ASP A 182 -19.62 -1.96 47.46
CA ASP A 182 -18.54 -2.26 46.52
C ASP A 182 -18.30 -1.01 45.67
N ALA A 183 -17.11 -0.91 45.08
CA ALA A 183 -16.63 0.30 44.44
C ALA A 183 -16.54 0.12 42.92
N GLU A 184 -17.63 0.40 42.22
CA GLU A 184 -17.63 0.50 40.75
C GLU A 184 -17.13 1.88 40.30
N GLU A 185 -16.38 1.89 39.19
CA GLU A 185 -15.87 3.13 38.59
C GLU A 185 -16.99 3.84 37.82
N MET A 186 -17.12 5.15 38.02
CA MET A 186 -18.11 5.97 37.31
C MET A 186 -17.73 6.12 35.83
N PRO A 187 -18.60 5.72 34.87
CA PRO A 187 -18.38 6.02 33.46
C PRO A 187 -18.28 7.52 33.20
N THR A 188 -17.47 7.89 32.22
CA THR A 188 -17.25 9.27 31.81
C THR A 188 -18.35 9.77 30.88
N LEU A 189 -18.51 11.09 30.78
CA LEU A 189 -19.55 11.71 29.94
C LEU A 189 -19.37 11.48 28.42
N THR A 190 -18.26 10.88 27.99
CA THR A 190 -18.07 10.39 26.62
C THR A 190 -18.76 9.05 26.38
N ASP A 191 -18.74 8.14 27.35
CA ASP A 191 -19.17 6.75 27.16
C ASP A 191 -20.66 6.70 26.78
N ARG A 192 -21.50 7.46 27.48
CA ARG A 192 -22.94 7.61 27.15
C ARG A 192 -23.25 8.13 25.76
N GLN A 193 -22.34 8.90 25.13
CA GLN A 193 -22.56 9.34 23.76
C GLN A 193 -22.16 8.27 22.75
N ASP A 194 -21.30 7.32 23.09
CA ASP A 194 -21.00 6.17 22.25
C ASP A 194 -22.02 5.04 22.51
N ASP A 195 -22.51 4.84 23.74
CA ASP A 195 -23.68 3.99 24.07
C ASP A 195 -24.90 4.32 23.18
N GLU A 196 -25.30 5.61 23.12
CA GLU A 196 -26.42 6.07 22.27
C GLU A 196 -26.21 5.77 20.77
N LYS A 197 -24.96 5.72 20.29
CA LYS A 197 -24.66 5.35 18.89
C LYS A 197 -24.65 3.85 18.69
N GLU A 198 -24.14 3.07 19.64
CA GLU A 198 -24.18 1.61 19.57
C GLU A 198 -25.63 1.11 19.63
N ASP A 199 -26.52 1.76 20.38
CA ASP A 199 -27.96 1.47 20.35
C ASP A 199 -28.61 1.84 19.00
N GLU A 200 -28.25 2.97 18.37
CA GLU A 200 -28.70 3.30 17.00
C GLU A 200 -28.19 2.29 15.95
N GLU A 201 -26.91 1.88 16.00
CA GLU A 201 -26.38 0.83 15.12
C GLU A 201 -27.06 -0.53 15.36
N GLN A 202 -27.28 -0.92 16.63
CA GLN A 202 -27.99 -2.16 16.96
C GLN A 202 -29.47 -2.13 16.56
N GLN A 203 -30.13 -0.97 16.56
CA GLN A 203 -31.47 -0.81 16.01
C GLN A 203 -31.49 -0.91 14.48
N LEU A 204 -30.52 -0.27 13.81
CA LEU A 204 -30.36 -0.39 12.35
C LEU A 204 -30.11 -1.84 11.91
N LEU A 205 -29.42 -2.66 12.71
CA LEU A 205 -29.08 -4.04 12.38
C LEU A 205 -30.19 -5.08 12.67
N LYS A 206 -31.27 -4.72 13.38
CA LYS A 206 -32.36 -5.65 13.68
C LYS A 206 -33.27 -5.90 12.46
N PRO A 207 -33.71 -7.15 12.21
CA PRO A 207 -34.69 -7.45 11.17
C PRO A 207 -36.08 -6.96 11.58
N ALA A 208 -36.52 -5.86 10.97
CA ALA A 208 -37.88 -5.35 11.14
C ALA A 208 -38.85 -6.11 10.21
N TRP A 209 -40.12 -6.26 10.63
CA TRP A 209 -41.15 -6.77 9.73
C TRP A 209 -41.46 -5.75 8.64
N ILE A 210 -41.54 -6.19 7.38
CA ILE A 210 -41.74 -5.34 6.20
C ILE A 210 -43.05 -5.68 5.50
N ARG A 211 -43.76 -4.62 5.10
CA ARG A 211 -44.92 -4.68 4.20
C ARG A 211 -44.66 -3.82 2.95
N CYS A 212 -45.24 -4.17 1.81
CA CYS A 212 -45.29 -3.28 0.64
C CYS A 212 -46.62 -2.53 0.55
N THR A 213 -46.63 -1.34 -0.05
CA THR A 213 -47.88 -0.63 -0.36
C THR A 213 -48.76 -1.40 -1.35
N HIS A 214 -50.06 -1.07 -1.41
CA HIS A 214 -51.02 -1.75 -2.27
C HIS A 214 -50.68 -1.66 -3.78
N ALA A 215 -51.12 -2.66 -4.54
CA ALA A 215 -50.69 -2.89 -5.92
C ALA A 215 -51.43 -2.08 -7.01
N GLU A 216 -52.56 -1.43 -6.68
CA GLU A 216 -53.41 -0.64 -7.60
C GLU A 216 -53.70 -1.27 -8.98
N ASN A 217 -53.80 -2.59 -9.06
CA ASN A 217 -53.94 -3.36 -10.31
C ASN A 217 -52.77 -3.19 -11.31
N TYR A 218 -51.62 -2.65 -10.89
CA TYR A 218 -50.34 -2.71 -11.63
C TYR A 218 -49.65 -4.06 -11.46
N TYR A 219 -49.81 -4.67 -10.30
CA TYR A 219 -49.29 -6.00 -9.97
C TYR A 219 -50.43 -6.95 -9.64
N SER A 220 -50.30 -8.21 -10.07
CA SER A 220 -51.09 -9.36 -9.61
C SER A 220 -50.20 -10.25 -8.75
N ASN A 221 -50.73 -10.71 -7.63
CA ASN A 221 -50.14 -11.77 -6.80
C ASN A 221 -50.98 -13.06 -6.82
N ASP A 222 -51.96 -13.17 -7.73
CA ASP A 222 -52.80 -14.36 -7.89
C ASP A 222 -51.93 -15.60 -8.22
N PRO A 223 -51.97 -16.68 -7.42
CA PRO A 223 -51.22 -17.91 -7.69
C PRO A 223 -51.51 -18.54 -9.07
N MET A 224 -52.61 -18.20 -9.74
CA MET A 224 -52.93 -18.66 -11.09
C MET A 224 -52.20 -17.87 -12.19
N ASP A 225 -51.86 -16.60 -11.94
CA ASP A 225 -51.07 -15.75 -12.85
C ASP A 225 -49.55 -16.03 -12.75
N GLN A 226 -49.10 -16.62 -11.64
CA GLN A 226 -47.68 -16.82 -11.32
C GLN A 226 -46.99 -17.79 -12.29
N VAL A 227 -46.14 -17.25 -13.17
CA VAL A 227 -45.38 -18.05 -14.14
C VAL A 227 -43.99 -18.40 -13.59
N GLY A 228 -43.80 -19.67 -13.21
CA GLY A 228 -42.57 -20.16 -12.59
C GLY A 228 -42.36 -19.56 -11.20
N ASP A 229 -41.09 -19.35 -10.81
CA ASP A 229 -40.68 -19.03 -9.44
C ASP A 229 -40.89 -17.53 -9.09
N SER A 230 -42.00 -16.92 -9.51
CA SER A 230 -42.33 -15.50 -9.30
C SER A 230 -43.60 -15.35 -8.47
N THR A 231 -43.54 -14.66 -7.34
CA THR A 231 -44.73 -14.40 -6.51
C THR A 231 -45.59 -13.25 -7.02
N VAL A 232 -45.01 -12.34 -7.82
CA VAL A 232 -45.70 -11.15 -8.34
C VAL A 232 -45.44 -10.98 -9.84
N VAL A 233 -46.51 -10.61 -10.56
CA VAL A 233 -46.55 -10.45 -12.02
C VAL A 233 -47.11 -9.07 -12.39
N GLY A 234 -46.50 -8.40 -13.37
CA GLY A 234 -46.95 -7.12 -13.89
C GLY A 234 -48.14 -7.25 -14.85
N THR A 235 -49.19 -6.45 -14.64
CA THR A 235 -50.38 -6.41 -15.50
C THR A 235 -50.14 -5.61 -16.79
N SER A 236 -51.14 -5.50 -17.67
CA SER A 236 -51.11 -4.56 -18.80
C SER A 236 -50.84 -3.12 -18.35
N LYS A 237 -51.55 -2.65 -17.31
CA LYS A 237 -51.43 -1.30 -16.72
C LYS A 237 -49.98 -0.92 -16.36
N LEU A 238 -49.14 -1.91 -16.05
CA LEU A 238 -47.72 -1.71 -15.76
C LEU A 238 -46.84 -1.60 -17.03
N ARG A 239 -47.18 -2.30 -18.11
CA ARG A 239 -46.53 -2.11 -19.43
C ARG A 239 -46.79 -0.70 -19.94
N ASP A 240 -48.03 -0.25 -19.88
CA ASP A 240 -48.43 1.12 -20.23
C ASP A 240 -47.68 2.19 -19.40
N LEU A 241 -47.20 1.86 -18.19
CA LEU A 241 -46.37 2.74 -17.37
C LEU A 241 -44.89 2.68 -17.76
N TYR A 242 -44.36 1.48 -18.05
CA TYR A 242 -42.97 1.28 -18.45
C TYR A 242 -42.67 1.87 -19.83
N GLU A 243 -43.57 1.70 -20.80
CA GLU A 243 -43.43 2.27 -22.14
C GLU A 243 -43.40 3.80 -22.10
N ARG A 244 -44.29 4.44 -21.32
CA ARG A 244 -44.26 5.90 -21.10
C ARG A 244 -43.02 6.37 -20.35
N PHE A 245 -42.54 5.64 -19.35
CA PHE A 245 -41.30 5.98 -18.65
C PHE A 245 -40.08 5.90 -19.58
N GLU A 246 -40.03 4.86 -20.42
CA GLU A 246 -38.96 4.68 -21.40
C GLU A 246 -39.01 5.75 -22.50
N GLU A 247 -40.19 6.16 -22.96
CA GLU A 247 -40.31 7.29 -23.90
C GLU A 247 -39.96 8.64 -23.24
N ASP A 248 -40.66 9.05 -22.17
CA ASP A 248 -40.56 10.40 -21.58
C ASP A 248 -39.20 10.67 -20.92
N LEU A 249 -38.58 9.65 -20.32
CA LEU A 249 -37.35 9.76 -19.53
C LEU A 249 -36.21 8.92 -20.09
N GLY A 250 -36.41 7.61 -20.33
CA GLY A 250 -35.33 6.69 -20.72
C GLY A 250 -34.64 7.05 -22.04
N SER A 251 -35.39 7.28 -23.11
CA SER A 251 -34.85 7.70 -24.41
C SER A 251 -34.58 9.20 -24.49
N ARG A 252 -34.83 9.97 -23.41
CA ARG A 252 -34.81 11.45 -23.47
C ARG A 252 -33.43 12.01 -23.78
N GLN A 253 -32.40 11.55 -23.06
CA GLN A 253 -31.05 12.07 -23.19
C GLN A 253 -30.39 11.59 -24.49
N GLU A 254 -30.71 10.40 -24.98
CA GLU A 254 -30.23 9.90 -26.28
C GLU A 254 -30.85 10.65 -27.45
N ARG A 255 -32.18 10.89 -27.43
CA ARG A 255 -32.85 11.74 -28.42
C ARG A 255 -32.21 13.15 -28.44
N ALA A 256 -32.04 13.79 -27.29
CA ALA A 256 -31.40 15.11 -27.19
C ALA A 256 -29.91 15.15 -27.64
N LYS A 257 -29.15 14.06 -27.46
CA LYS A 257 -27.80 13.90 -28.02
C LYS A 257 -27.85 13.77 -29.55
N SER A 258 -28.77 12.96 -30.08
CA SER A 258 -28.91 12.69 -31.53
C SER A 258 -29.32 13.91 -32.37
N THR A 259 -30.07 14.85 -31.80
CA THR A 259 -30.45 16.13 -32.45
C THR A 259 -29.32 17.15 -32.55
N ARG A 260 -28.17 16.91 -31.91
CA ARG A 260 -27.02 17.83 -31.91
C ARG A 260 -25.97 17.39 -32.94
N PRO A 261 -25.22 18.33 -33.55
CA PRO A 261 -24.16 17.97 -34.48
C PRO A 261 -23.06 17.17 -33.75
N LYS A 262 -22.65 16.03 -34.32
CA LYS A 262 -21.60 15.19 -33.73
C LYS A 262 -20.28 15.97 -33.66
N TRP A 263 -19.74 16.13 -32.46
CA TRP A 263 -18.42 16.71 -32.24
C TRP A 263 -17.33 15.65 -32.41
N ASP A 264 -16.61 15.69 -33.52
CA ASP A 264 -15.39 14.92 -33.69
C ASP A 264 -14.20 15.69 -33.06
N PRO A 265 -13.53 15.13 -32.05
CA PRO A 265 -12.47 15.84 -31.33
C PRO A 265 -11.21 16.02 -32.20
N PRO A 266 -10.46 17.12 -32.04
CA PRO A 266 -9.20 17.30 -32.77
C PRO A 266 -8.19 16.19 -32.40
N LYS A 267 -7.58 15.59 -33.43
CA LYS A 267 -6.57 14.52 -33.27
C LYS A 267 -5.41 14.99 -32.39
N THR A 268 -4.91 14.07 -31.58
CA THR A 268 -3.66 14.12 -30.82
C THR A 268 -2.70 13.04 -31.32
N LYS A 269 -1.41 13.11 -30.93
CA LYS A 269 -0.42 12.06 -31.23
C LYS A 269 -0.90 10.62 -30.93
N LEU A 270 -1.66 10.45 -29.85
CA LEU A 270 -2.29 9.18 -29.46
C LEU A 270 -3.23 8.61 -30.54
N ASP A 271 -3.76 9.45 -31.41
CA ASP A 271 -4.66 9.13 -32.52
C ASP A 271 -3.90 9.01 -33.85
N GLU A 272 -2.56 9.12 -33.82
CA GLU A 272 -1.61 8.87 -34.91
C GLU A 272 -0.86 7.55 -34.63
N ASP A 273 -0.41 7.32 -33.39
CA ASP A 273 0.28 6.10 -32.93
C ASP A 273 -0.55 4.79 -33.11
N GLN A 274 -1.88 4.90 -33.21
CA GLN A 274 -2.76 3.73 -33.37
C GLN A 274 -2.80 3.22 -34.82
N ASP A 275 -2.74 4.11 -35.81
CA ASP A 275 -2.93 3.78 -37.23
C ASP A 275 -1.78 2.90 -37.79
N GLU A 276 -0.55 3.01 -37.27
CA GLU A 276 0.59 2.17 -37.67
C GLU A 276 0.59 0.75 -37.05
N SER A 277 -0.22 0.49 -36.02
CA SER A 277 -0.18 -0.77 -35.26
C SER A 277 -0.94 -1.95 -35.91
N SER A 278 -1.57 -1.74 -37.06
CA SER A 278 -2.48 -2.69 -37.73
C SER A 278 -1.81 -3.62 -38.75
N SER A 279 -0.47 -3.73 -38.75
CA SER A 279 0.26 -4.68 -39.60
C SER A 279 0.35 -6.07 -38.94
N GLU A 280 -0.65 -6.92 -39.21
CA GLU A 280 -0.61 -8.31 -38.77
C GLU A 280 0.58 -9.04 -39.40
N SER A 281 1.44 -9.60 -38.55
CA SER A 281 2.61 -10.37 -38.93
C SER A 281 2.56 -11.72 -38.24
N GLU A 282 2.17 -12.74 -39.00
CA GLU A 282 2.31 -14.14 -38.60
C GLU A 282 3.82 -14.45 -38.47
N CYS A 283 4.27 -14.82 -37.28
CA CYS A 283 5.64 -15.27 -37.05
C CYS A 283 5.66 -16.70 -36.51
N ASP A 284 5.83 -17.64 -37.43
CA ASP A 284 6.17 -19.02 -37.14
C ASP A 284 7.69 -19.16 -36.88
N SER A 285 8.12 -20.31 -36.36
CA SER A 285 9.51 -20.78 -36.16
C SER A 285 10.39 -20.14 -35.06
N GLU A 286 11.29 -20.98 -34.52
CA GLU A 286 12.24 -20.69 -33.44
C GLU A 286 13.59 -20.16 -33.97
N ALA A 287 14.19 -19.19 -33.28
CA ALA A 287 15.63 -18.89 -33.35
C ALA A 287 16.12 -18.15 -32.10
N GLU A 288 17.36 -18.42 -31.68
CA GLU A 288 17.96 -17.75 -30.52
C GLU A 288 18.41 -16.30 -30.81
N GLY A 289 18.47 -15.47 -29.76
CA GLY A 289 19.47 -14.41 -29.67
C GLY A 289 19.22 -13.09 -30.43
N SER A 290 18.06 -12.44 -30.23
CA SER A 290 17.87 -11.04 -30.65
C SER A 290 17.73 -10.10 -29.44
N THR A 291 18.67 -9.17 -29.28
CA THR A 291 18.57 -8.10 -28.26
C THR A 291 17.55 -7.05 -28.70
N CYS A 292 16.36 -7.08 -28.11
CA CYS A 292 15.33 -6.07 -28.33
C CYS A 292 15.78 -4.68 -27.81
N SER A 293 16.16 -3.78 -28.74
CA SER A 293 16.48 -2.39 -28.44
C SER A 293 15.24 -1.61 -27.98
N SER A 294 14.93 -1.67 -26.68
CA SER A 294 13.81 -0.96 -26.08
C SER A 294 13.94 0.56 -26.29
N SER A 295 13.05 1.11 -27.10
CA SER A 295 13.00 2.53 -27.49
C SER A 295 12.87 3.42 -26.24
N SER A 296 13.99 3.99 -25.81
CA SER A 296 14.10 4.73 -24.55
C SER A 296 13.64 6.19 -24.71
N GLY A 297 12.39 6.36 -25.12
CA GLY A 297 11.73 7.65 -25.30
C GLY A 297 10.37 7.68 -24.60
N SER A 298 10.33 8.19 -23.37
CA SER A 298 9.06 8.53 -22.73
C SER A 298 8.54 9.84 -23.33
N GLU A 299 7.79 9.73 -24.44
CA GLU A 299 6.95 10.82 -24.96
C GLU A 299 6.07 11.34 -23.81
N VAL A 300 6.31 12.60 -23.41
CA VAL A 300 5.57 13.22 -22.30
C VAL A 300 4.20 13.62 -22.83
N PHE A 301 3.23 12.70 -22.72
CA PHE A 301 1.83 12.92 -23.10
C PHE A 301 1.33 14.29 -22.64
N ASP A 302 0.83 15.10 -23.57
CA ASP A 302 0.34 16.45 -23.26
C ASP A 302 -1.04 16.39 -22.58
N ILE A 303 -1.01 16.12 -21.27
CA ILE A 303 -2.16 16.19 -20.37
C ILE A 303 -2.81 17.58 -20.41
N ILE A 304 -2.03 18.64 -20.65
CA ILE A 304 -2.56 20.01 -20.78
C ILE A 304 -3.31 20.16 -22.11
N GLY A 305 -2.87 19.47 -23.16
CA GLY A 305 -3.57 19.27 -24.42
C GLY A 305 -4.93 18.58 -24.24
N GLU A 306 -4.98 17.45 -23.53
CA GLU A 306 -6.26 16.76 -23.23
C GLU A 306 -7.23 17.62 -22.41
N ILE A 307 -6.74 18.28 -21.36
CA ILE A 307 -7.54 19.18 -20.54
C ILE A 307 -8.12 20.33 -21.37
N LYS A 308 -7.37 20.87 -22.36
CA LYS A 308 -7.90 21.83 -23.33
C LYS A 308 -8.92 21.20 -24.26
N ARG A 309 -8.70 19.96 -24.73
CA ARG A 309 -9.62 19.21 -25.60
C ARG A 309 -11.00 19.07 -24.95
N LYS A 310 -11.05 18.61 -23.70
CA LYS A 310 -12.30 18.46 -22.93
C LYS A 310 -12.95 19.80 -22.58
N LYS A 311 -12.16 20.86 -22.38
CA LYS A 311 -12.68 22.22 -22.17
C LYS A 311 -13.34 22.80 -23.43
N ALA A 312 -12.86 22.46 -24.62
CA ALA A 312 -13.34 22.96 -25.91
C ALA A 312 -14.59 22.24 -26.48
N HIS A 313 -15.18 21.30 -25.74
CA HIS A 313 -16.39 20.59 -26.17
C HIS A 313 -17.60 21.55 -26.26
N PRO A 314 -18.34 21.60 -27.39
CA PRO A 314 -19.41 22.58 -27.59
C PRO A 314 -20.59 22.40 -26.62
N ASP A 315 -21.07 21.17 -26.41
CA ASP A 315 -22.22 20.89 -25.53
C ASP A 315 -21.90 20.93 -24.03
N ARG A 316 -20.96 21.77 -23.58
CA ARG A 316 -20.54 21.83 -22.17
C ARG A 316 -21.35 22.90 -21.42
N LEU A 317 -21.94 22.53 -20.27
CA LEU A 317 -22.76 23.46 -19.48
C LEU A 317 -21.99 24.70 -19.00
N HIS A 318 -20.75 24.51 -18.50
CA HIS A 318 -19.96 25.60 -17.95
C HIS A 318 -18.46 25.27 -17.91
N ASP A 319 -17.62 26.30 -17.95
CA ASP A 319 -16.18 26.17 -18.15
C ASP A 319 -15.42 25.56 -16.95
N GLU A 320 -16.09 25.44 -15.80
CA GLU A 320 -15.59 24.86 -14.55
C GLU A 320 -16.21 23.50 -14.20
N LEU A 321 -17.32 23.09 -14.83
CA LEU A 321 -17.96 21.81 -14.58
C LEU A 321 -17.29 20.68 -15.37
N TRP A 322 -17.22 19.49 -14.77
CA TRP A 322 -16.59 18.31 -15.36
C TRP A 322 -17.63 17.21 -15.55
N TYR A 323 -17.46 16.44 -16.62
CA TYR A 323 -18.41 15.48 -17.15
C TYR A 323 -17.68 14.17 -17.46
N ASN A 324 -18.45 13.12 -17.68
CA ASN A 324 -17.90 11.79 -17.90
C ASN A 324 -18.03 11.38 -19.39
N ASP A 325 -16.99 10.76 -19.93
CA ASP A 325 -17.02 10.14 -21.26
C ASP A 325 -16.61 8.67 -21.11
N PRO A 326 -17.28 7.72 -21.78
CA PRO A 326 -16.95 6.30 -21.68
C PRO A 326 -15.47 6.02 -22.03
N GLY A 327 -14.80 5.21 -21.22
CA GLY A 327 -13.41 4.81 -21.39
C GLY A 327 -12.35 5.89 -21.07
N GLN A 328 -12.75 7.07 -20.59
CA GLN A 328 -11.85 8.21 -20.38
C GLN A 328 -11.86 8.70 -18.93
N MET A 329 -10.70 9.20 -18.48
CA MET A 329 -10.55 10.00 -17.27
C MET A 329 -10.58 11.50 -17.62
N ASN A 330 -10.36 12.38 -16.64
CA ASN A 330 -10.25 13.82 -16.89
C ASN A 330 -8.94 14.18 -17.64
N ASP A 331 -7.89 13.37 -17.49
CA ASP A 331 -6.53 13.59 -18.03
C ASP A 331 -6.20 12.75 -19.29
N GLY A 332 -7.18 12.09 -19.91
CA GLY A 332 -7.01 11.20 -21.09
C GLY A 332 -7.59 9.79 -20.89
N PRO A 333 -7.13 8.75 -21.62
CA PRO A 333 -7.72 7.40 -21.57
C PRO A 333 -7.49 6.65 -20.24
N LEU A 334 -8.48 5.84 -19.82
CA LEU A 334 -8.51 5.17 -18.51
C LEU A 334 -7.37 4.17 -18.25
N CYS A 335 -6.92 3.43 -19.27
CA CYS A 335 -5.80 2.49 -19.17
C CYS A 335 -4.88 2.62 -20.40
N LYS A 336 -3.60 2.94 -20.16
CA LYS A 336 -2.52 3.00 -21.17
C LYS A 336 -1.98 1.60 -21.52
N CYS A 337 -2.90 0.64 -21.54
CA CYS A 337 -2.65 -0.79 -21.42
C CYS A 337 -2.87 -1.44 -22.79
N SER A 338 -2.06 -2.42 -23.18
CA SER A 338 -2.14 -3.02 -24.51
C SER A 338 -3.52 -3.65 -24.78
N ALA A 339 -3.92 -3.79 -26.04
CA ALA A 339 -5.21 -4.42 -26.40
C ALA A 339 -5.33 -5.88 -25.93
N LYS A 340 -4.21 -6.56 -25.66
CA LYS A 340 -4.18 -7.87 -24.99
C LYS A 340 -4.44 -7.73 -23.48
N ALA A 341 -3.77 -6.79 -22.81
CA ALA A 341 -3.98 -6.52 -21.38
C ALA A 341 -5.37 -5.96 -21.05
N LYS A 342 -5.99 -5.18 -21.95
CA LYS A 342 -7.37 -4.66 -21.80
C LYS A 342 -8.43 -5.78 -21.82
N ARG A 343 -8.12 -6.93 -22.41
CA ARG A 343 -8.98 -8.13 -22.47
C ARG A 343 -8.79 -9.07 -21.26
N THR A 344 -7.94 -8.72 -20.29
CA THR A 344 -7.67 -9.54 -19.11
C THR A 344 -7.57 -8.71 -17.82
N GLY A 345 -7.71 -9.38 -16.68
CA GLY A 345 -7.45 -8.79 -15.36
C GLY A 345 -8.58 -7.93 -14.79
N ILE A 346 -8.73 -8.02 -13.47
CA ILE A 346 -9.82 -7.43 -12.69
C ILE A 346 -10.04 -5.92 -12.90
N ARG A 347 -8.99 -5.14 -13.19
CA ARG A 347 -9.11 -3.69 -13.41
C ARG A 347 -10.04 -3.33 -14.58
N HIS A 348 -10.14 -4.19 -15.59
CA HIS A 348 -11.01 -3.98 -16.76
C HIS A 348 -12.45 -4.44 -16.52
N ASN A 349 -12.85 -4.67 -15.26
CA ASN A 349 -14.10 -5.31 -14.85
C ASN A 349 -14.26 -6.75 -15.36
N ILE A 350 -13.15 -7.43 -15.66
CA ILE A 350 -13.10 -8.83 -16.11
C ILE A 350 -12.67 -9.71 -14.93
N TYR A 351 -13.64 -10.38 -14.31
CA TYR A 351 -13.45 -11.20 -13.11
C TYR A 351 -13.45 -12.69 -13.51
N PRO A 352 -12.33 -13.43 -13.35
CA PRO A 352 -12.29 -14.86 -13.61
C PRO A 352 -13.38 -15.67 -12.87
N GLY A 353 -13.95 -16.65 -13.55
CA GLY A 353 -14.98 -17.53 -12.98
C GLY A 353 -16.40 -16.96 -12.94
N GLU A 354 -16.63 -15.73 -13.44
CA GLU A 354 -17.98 -15.26 -13.75
C GLU A 354 -18.51 -15.90 -15.05
N GLU A 355 -19.77 -16.33 -15.02
CA GLU A 355 -20.51 -16.84 -16.19
C GLU A 355 -21.61 -15.85 -16.63
N PRO A 356 -22.06 -15.88 -17.90
CA PRO A 356 -23.16 -15.06 -18.38
C PRO A 356 -24.49 -15.35 -17.66
N VAL A 357 -25.12 -14.31 -17.12
CA VAL A 357 -26.34 -14.45 -16.32
C VAL A 357 -27.56 -14.67 -17.22
N LYS A 358 -28.28 -15.78 -17.00
CA LYS A 358 -29.53 -16.10 -17.71
C LYS A 358 -30.59 -15.01 -17.48
N MET A 359 -31.15 -14.47 -18.57
CA MET A 359 -32.09 -13.35 -18.54
C MET A 359 -33.34 -13.65 -17.69
N CYS A 360 -33.69 -12.72 -16.78
CA CYS A 360 -34.92 -12.80 -15.98
C CYS A 360 -36.18 -12.47 -16.81
N ARG A 361 -37.36 -12.84 -16.28
CA ARG A 361 -38.63 -12.40 -16.87
C ARG A 361 -38.86 -10.93 -16.51
N ALA A 362 -38.73 -10.05 -17.50
CA ALA A 362 -38.78 -8.59 -17.35
C ALA A 362 -40.05 -8.08 -16.61
N MET A 363 -41.20 -8.70 -16.85
CA MET A 363 -42.51 -8.34 -16.27
C MET A 363 -42.87 -9.10 -14.98
N ASN A 364 -41.89 -9.73 -14.31
CA ASN A 364 -42.09 -10.46 -13.07
C ASN A 364 -41.09 -10.00 -12.00
N ASN A 365 -41.36 -10.31 -10.73
CA ASN A 365 -40.38 -10.09 -9.66
C ASN A 365 -39.25 -11.15 -9.66
N ASN A 366 -39.49 -12.36 -10.17
CA ASN A 366 -38.54 -13.49 -10.21
C ASN A 366 -38.01 -13.90 -8.81
N ALA A 367 -38.86 -13.79 -7.76
CA ALA A 367 -38.46 -13.94 -6.36
C ALA A 367 -37.64 -15.22 -6.05
N GLY A 368 -37.99 -16.39 -6.60
CA GLY A 368 -37.26 -17.65 -6.43
C GLY A 368 -35.90 -17.74 -7.13
N LYS A 369 -35.45 -16.67 -7.81
CA LYS A 369 -34.15 -16.57 -8.51
C LYS A 369 -33.29 -15.39 -8.06
N LEU A 370 -33.84 -14.50 -7.25
CA LEU A 370 -33.20 -13.25 -6.84
C LEU A 370 -33.12 -13.15 -5.31
N TYR A 371 -31.91 -13.19 -4.80
CA TYR A 371 -31.60 -13.03 -3.37
C TYR A 371 -31.54 -11.54 -3.04
N HIS A 372 -32.31 -11.10 -2.05
CA HIS A 372 -32.49 -9.71 -1.67
C HIS A 372 -31.63 -9.32 -0.46
N TYR A 373 -30.96 -8.16 -0.55
CA TYR A 373 -30.13 -7.61 0.51
C TYR A 373 -30.36 -6.11 0.65
N ARG A 374 -30.66 -5.64 1.87
CA ARG A 374 -30.74 -4.21 2.20
C ARG A 374 -29.34 -3.63 2.39
N ILE A 375 -29.01 -2.60 1.62
CA ILE A 375 -27.72 -1.91 1.72
C ILE A 375 -27.82 -0.74 2.70
N THR A 376 -27.00 -0.76 3.74
CA THR A 376 -26.83 0.36 4.68
C THR A 376 -25.34 0.71 4.85
N VAL A 377 -25.04 1.92 5.34
CA VAL A 377 -23.67 2.40 5.52
C VAL A 377 -23.48 2.95 6.93
N SER A 378 -22.54 2.38 7.67
CA SER A 378 -22.09 2.90 8.98
C SER A 378 -20.71 3.55 8.85
N PRO A 379 -20.43 4.68 9.54
CA PRO A 379 -21.39 5.52 10.26
C PRO A 379 -22.23 6.38 9.29
N PRO A 380 -23.49 6.73 9.63
CA PRO A 380 -24.41 7.47 8.74
C PRO A 380 -24.06 8.97 8.52
N THR A 381 -22.88 9.41 8.99
CA THR A 381 -22.39 10.79 9.10
C THR A 381 -22.65 11.73 7.92
N ASN A 382 -22.60 11.22 6.69
CA ASN A 382 -22.78 11.95 5.42
C ASN A 382 -23.92 11.37 4.55
N PHE A 383 -24.79 10.53 5.13
CA PHE A 383 -25.90 9.86 4.44
C PHE A 383 -27.26 10.37 4.93
N LEU A 384 -27.36 10.74 6.21
CA LEU A 384 -28.46 11.56 6.72
C LEU A 384 -28.30 13.01 6.23
N THR A 385 -29.38 13.60 5.71
CA THR A 385 -29.42 15.01 5.26
C THR A 385 -30.68 15.70 5.80
N ASP A 386 -30.63 17.01 5.99
CA ASP A 386 -31.75 17.80 6.54
C ASP A 386 -32.95 17.92 5.57
N ARG A 387 -32.79 17.46 4.32
CA ARG A 387 -33.82 17.44 3.26
C ARG A 387 -33.65 16.18 2.40
N PRO A 388 -34.06 15.00 2.89
CA PRO A 388 -34.03 13.76 2.12
C PRO A 388 -34.99 13.83 0.93
N THR A 389 -34.84 12.91 -0.03
CA THR A 389 -35.87 12.68 -1.05
C THR A 389 -37.09 12.04 -0.37
N VAL A 390 -38.25 12.71 -0.49
CA VAL A 390 -39.52 12.29 0.10
C VAL A 390 -40.53 12.08 -1.02
N ILE A 391 -41.30 11.00 -0.95
CA ILE A 391 -42.43 10.74 -1.86
C ILE A 391 -43.71 10.70 -1.04
N GLU A 392 -44.69 11.51 -1.44
CA GLU A 392 -46.03 11.52 -0.85
C GLU A 392 -46.94 10.52 -1.60
N TYR A 393 -47.58 9.63 -0.85
CA TYR A 393 -48.50 8.60 -1.35
C TYR A 393 -49.53 8.23 -0.27
N ASP A 394 -50.80 8.14 -0.65
CA ASP A 394 -51.91 7.74 0.25
C ASP A 394 -51.94 8.57 1.55
N ASP A 395 -51.83 9.90 1.44
CA ASP A 395 -51.71 10.88 2.53
C ASP A 395 -50.54 10.66 3.53
N HIS A 396 -49.48 9.94 3.10
CA HIS A 396 -48.29 9.69 3.91
C HIS A 396 -46.97 10.03 3.20
N GLU A 397 -45.99 10.52 3.97
CA GLU A 397 -44.61 10.73 3.54
C GLU A 397 -43.79 9.43 3.63
N TYR A 398 -43.09 9.06 2.55
CA TYR A 398 -42.13 7.97 2.50
C TYR A 398 -40.71 8.54 2.32
N LEU A 399 -39.82 8.25 3.26
CA LEU A 399 -38.45 8.78 3.31
C LEU A 399 -37.47 7.83 2.63
N PHE A 400 -36.45 8.36 1.96
CA PHE A 400 -35.41 7.54 1.33
C PHE A 400 -34.53 6.78 2.35
N GLU A 401 -34.45 5.45 2.24
CA GLU A 401 -33.68 4.53 3.10
C GLU A 401 -32.62 3.74 2.30
N GLY A 402 -31.93 4.41 1.37
CA GLY A 402 -30.88 3.78 0.58
C GLY A 402 -31.42 2.80 -0.48
N PHE A 403 -30.77 1.66 -0.64
CA PHE A 403 -31.03 0.72 -1.75
C PHE A 403 -31.21 -0.71 -1.27
N SER A 404 -32.17 -1.40 -1.88
CA SER A 404 -32.23 -2.87 -1.93
C SER A 404 -31.45 -3.36 -3.15
N LEU A 405 -30.56 -4.31 -2.94
CA LEU A 405 -29.84 -5.05 -3.98
C LEU A 405 -30.46 -6.43 -4.16
N PHE A 406 -30.57 -6.85 -5.41
CA PHE A 406 -30.98 -8.20 -5.79
C PHE A 406 -29.82 -8.85 -6.55
N SER A 407 -29.43 -10.06 -6.16
CA SER A 407 -28.40 -10.83 -6.87
C SER A 407 -28.93 -12.19 -7.32
N HIS A 408 -28.42 -12.69 -8.45
CA HIS A 408 -28.73 -14.01 -8.98
C HIS A 408 -28.04 -15.15 -8.21
N THR A 409 -27.09 -14.84 -7.33
CA THR A 409 -26.39 -15.81 -6.48
C THR A 409 -26.46 -15.36 -5.00
N PRO A 410 -26.55 -16.31 -4.06
CA PRO A 410 -26.59 -15.98 -2.63
C PRO A 410 -25.21 -15.49 -2.16
N LEU A 411 -25.18 -14.44 -1.33
CA LEU A 411 -23.95 -13.78 -0.87
C LEU A 411 -23.32 -14.49 0.35
N THR A 412 -23.27 -15.83 0.32
CA THR A 412 -22.70 -16.66 1.38
C THR A 412 -21.18 -16.44 1.51
N ASN A 413 -20.68 -16.33 2.75
CA ASN A 413 -19.24 -16.21 3.06
C ASN A 413 -18.52 -15.06 2.32
N ILE A 414 -19.13 -13.87 2.29
CA ILE A 414 -18.51 -12.62 1.83
C ILE A 414 -18.32 -11.69 3.04
N PRO A 415 -17.10 -11.17 3.31
CA PRO A 415 -16.86 -10.28 4.44
C PRO A 415 -17.43 -8.88 4.18
N LEU A 416 -17.65 -8.11 5.26
CA LEU A 416 -18.13 -6.72 5.17
C LEU A 416 -17.19 -5.83 4.35
N CYS A 417 -17.75 -4.96 3.53
CA CYS A 417 -16.98 -4.08 2.66
C CYS A 417 -16.61 -2.78 3.41
N ARG A 418 -15.31 -2.46 3.52
CA ARG A 418 -14.82 -1.24 4.18
C ARG A 418 -14.19 -0.29 3.16
N VAL A 419 -14.50 1.00 3.25
CA VAL A 419 -14.01 2.03 2.33
C VAL A 419 -13.75 3.36 3.03
N ILE A 420 -12.52 3.87 2.92
CA ILE A 420 -12.13 5.14 3.53
C ILE A 420 -12.47 6.29 2.56
N ARG A 421 -13.44 7.14 2.93
CA ARG A 421 -13.92 8.26 2.11
C ARG A 421 -14.16 9.48 3.00
N PHE A 422 -13.84 10.68 2.52
CA PHE A 422 -13.82 11.91 3.34
C PHE A 422 -12.96 11.79 4.63
N ASN A 423 -11.92 10.96 4.63
CA ASN A 423 -11.11 10.55 5.80
C ASN A 423 -11.90 9.79 6.90
N ILE A 424 -13.11 9.30 6.62
CA ILE A 424 -13.92 8.43 7.50
C ILE A 424 -13.86 7.01 6.93
N ASP A 425 -13.70 6.00 7.79
CA ASP A 425 -13.72 4.59 7.41
C ASP A 425 -15.19 4.12 7.48
N TYR A 426 -15.82 3.90 6.32
CA TYR A 426 -17.21 3.45 6.24
C TYR A 426 -17.28 1.93 6.03
N THR A 427 -18.18 1.27 6.74
CA THR A 427 -18.57 -0.11 6.48
C THR A 427 -19.89 -0.12 5.70
N ILE A 428 -19.91 -0.78 4.54
CA ILE A 428 -21.12 -1.04 3.76
C ILE A 428 -21.64 -2.42 4.18
N HIS A 429 -22.84 -2.46 4.73
CA HIS A 429 -23.53 -3.68 5.12
C HIS A 429 -24.52 -4.07 4.02
N PHE A 430 -24.65 -5.37 3.78
CA PHE A 430 -25.59 -5.97 2.84
C PHE A 430 -26.37 -7.04 3.61
N ILE A 431 -27.48 -6.62 4.21
CA ILE A 431 -28.20 -7.39 5.22
C ILE A 431 -29.31 -8.19 4.52
N ASP A 432 -29.30 -9.51 4.70
CA ASP A 432 -30.38 -10.39 4.24
C ASP A 432 -31.68 -10.01 4.96
N GLU A 433 -32.75 -9.80 4.19
CA GLU A 433 -34.01 -9.22 4.65
C GLU A 433 -35.15 -9.71 3.75
N MET A 434 -36.38 -9.81 4.27
CA MET A 434 -37.54 -10.25 3.48
C MET A 434 -37.68 -9.46 2.17
N ILE A 435 -37.90 -10.18 1.07
CA ILE A 435 -37.98 -9.60 -0.26
C ILE A 435 -39.22 -8.69 -0.39
N PRO A 436 -39.08 -7.42 -0.81
CA PRO A 436 -40.25 -6.57 -1.10
C PRO A 436 -40.96 -7.12 -2.33
N GLU A 437 -42.27 -7.39 -2.24
CA GLU A 437 -42.98 -8.15 -3.28
C GLU A 437 -43.26 -7.33 -4.55
N ASN A 438 -43.62 -6.05 -4.38
CA ASN A 438 -44.23 -5.20 -5.41
C ASN A 438 -43.21 -4.46 -6.29
N TYR A 439 -42.44 -5.23 -7.06
CA TYR A 439 -41.58 -4.75 -8.16
C TYR A 439 -41.65 -5.70 -9.37
N CYS A 440 -41.09 -5.28 -10.50
CA CYS A 440 -40.74 -6.15 -11.62
C CYS A 440 -39.35 -5.75 -12.16
N VAL A 441 -38.60 -6.70 -12.70
CA VAL A 441 -37.19 -6.49 -13.10
C VAL A 441 -37.03 -5.34 -14.10
N ARG A 442 -37.93 -5.20 -15.09
CA ARG A 442 -37.91 -4.10 -16.07
C ARG A 442 -37.99 -2.72 -15.42
N GLY A 443 -38.76 -2.57 -14.35
CA GLY A 443 -38.86 -1.30 -13.61
C GLY A 443 -37.57 -0.95 -12.88
N LEU A 444 -36.83 -1.95 -12.39
CA LEU A 444 -35.50 -1.75 -11.79
C LEU A 444 -34.48 -1.36 -12.87
N GLU A 445 -34.50 -2.00 -14.04
CA GLU A 445 -33.60 -1.70 -15.15
C GLU A 445 -33.82 -0.29 -15.73
N LEU A 446 -35.08 0.12 -15.93
CA LEU A 446 -35.44 1.46 -16.39
C LEU A 446 -34.97 2.55 -15.40
N PHE A 447 -35.23 2.34 -14.10
CA PHE A 447 -34.74 3.26 -13.06
C PHE A 447 -33.21 3.28 -12.97
N ALA A 448 -32.55 2.12 -13.06
CA ALA A 448 -31.09 2.02 -13.03
C ALA A 448 -30.45 2.72 -14.23
N SER A 449 -31.03 2.62 -15.43
CA SER A 449 -30.56 3.37 -16.60
C SER A 449 -30.68 4.88 -16.38
N TYR A 450 -31.88 5.34 -15.98
CA TYR A 450 -32.16 6.77 -15.74
C TYR A 450 -31.25 7.37 -14.63
N LEU A 451 -31.10 6.69 -13.49
CA LEU A 451 -30.29 7.21 -12.39
C LEU A 451 -28.78 7.08 -12.68
N PHE A 452 -28.30 5.91 -13.11
CA PHE A 452 -26.87 5.65 -13.18
C PHE A 452 -26.23 6.10 -14.50
N LYS A 453 -26.93 6.01 -15.65
CA LYS A 453 -26.41 6.48 -16.94
C LYS A 453 -26.74 7.94 -17.20
N ASP A 454 -28.02 8.31 -17.12
CA ASP A 454 -28.47 9.65 -17.56
C ASP A 454 -28.16 10.73 -16.51
N ILE A 455 -28.59 10.55 -15.25
CA ILE A 455 -28.34 11.53 -14.18
C ILE A 455 -26.88 11.53 -13.71
N LEU A 456 -26.30 10.36 -13.44
CA LEU A 456 -24.97 10.25 -12.80
C LEU A 456 -23.81 9.95 -13.75
N GLU A 457 -24.04 9.71 -15.05
CA GLU A 457 -23.00 9.48 -16.07
C GLU A 457 -21.96 8.40 -15.70
N LEU A 458 -22.39 7.29 -15.08
CA LEU A 458 -21.52 6.23 -14.54
C LEU A 458 -21.08 5.20 -15.60
N TYR A 459 -20.61 5.68 -16.76
CA TYR A 459 -20.42 4.84 -17.96
C TYR A 459 -19.49 3.62 -17.78
N ASP A 460 -18.39 3.74 -17.02
CA ASP A 460 -17.39 2.67 -16.88
C ASP A 460 -17.73 1.61 -15.80
N TRP A 461 -19.01 1.48 -15.42
CA TRP A 461 -19.50 0.55 -14.39
C TRP A 461 -20.31 -0.61 -15.00
N ASN A 462 -19.60 -1.55 -15.62
CA ASN A 462 -20.20 -2.68 -16.32
C ASN A 462 -20.71 -3.75 -15.35
N LEU A 463 -22.04 -3.83 -15.19
CA LEU A 463 -22.76 -4.87 -14.43
C LEU A 463 -23.26 -6.03 -15.31
N SER A 464 -23.30 -5.84 -16.63
CA SER A 464 -23.43 -6.89 -17.64
C SER A 464 -22.06 -7.44 -18.03
N ASP A 465 -22.06 -8.60 -18.68
CA ASP A 465 -20.86 -9.18 -19.27
C ASP A 465 -20.36 -8.35 -20.48
N PRO A 466 -19.05 -8.40 -20.82
CA PRO A 466 -18.53 -7.79 -22.04
C PRO A 466 -19.12 -8.43 -23.30
N GLU A 467 -19.39 -7.63 -24.33
CA GLU A 467 -19.90 -8.11 -25.62
C GLU A 467 -18.85 -9.00 -26.31
N MET A 468 -19.06 -10.31 -26.27
CA MET A 468 -18.19 -11.36 -26.80
C MET A 468 -19.02 -12.39 -27.58
N ASP A 469 -19.43 -12.02 -28.81
CA ASP A 469 -20.01 -12.85 -29.88
C ASP A 469 -21.22 -13.76 -29.58
N THR A 470 -21.73 -13.81 -28.35
CA THR A 470 -22.92 -14.61 -28.00
C THR A 470 -24.21 -13.87 -28.38
N ALA A 471 -24.96 -14.42 -29.33
CA ALA A 471 -26.19 -13.85 -29.92
C ALA A 471 -27.42 -13.76 -28.99
N SER A 472 -27.23 -13.74 -27.67
CA SER A 472 -28.28 -13.60 -26.65
C SER A 472 -27.80 -12.68 -25.52
N PRO A 473 -28.43 -11.53 -25.26
CA PRO A 473 -28.02 -10.65 -24.17
C PRO A 473 -28.25 -11.29 -22.80
N GLY A 474 -27.26 -11.17 -21.91
CA GLY A 474 -27.34 -11.61 -20.52
C GLY A 474 -28.05 -10.60 -19.61
N CYS A 475 -28.48 -11.06 -18.44
CA CYS A 475 -29.01 -10.18 -17.38
C CYS A 475 -27.90 -9.36 -16.71
N GLN A 476 -28.26 -8.28 -16.02
CA GLN A 476 -27.34 -7.60 -15.11
C GLN A 476 -27.05 -8.49 -13.89
N LYS A 477 -25.79 -8.57 -13.43
CA LYS A 477 -25.40 -9.43 -12.28
C LYS A 477 -26.05 -9.01 -10.95
N PHE A 478 -26.46 -7.74 -10.86
CA PHE A 478 -27.19 -7.16 -9.73
C PHE A 478 -28.24 -6.18 -10.22
N HIS A 479 -29.43 -6.20 -9.61
CA HIS A 479 -30.44 -5.16 -9.80
C HIS A 479 -30.57 -4.31 -8.52
N PHE A 480 -31.03 -3.07 -8.66
CA PHE A 480 -31.18 -2.11 -7.55
C PHE A 480 -32.58 -1.52 -7.51
N MET A 481 -33.19 -1.49 -6.32
CA MET A 481 -34.44 -0.78 -6.04
C MET A 481 -34.17 0.33 -5.02
N PRO A 482 -34.59 1.59 -5.28
CA PRO A 482 -34.54 2.64 -4.26
C PRO A 482 -35.56 2.33 -3.16
N ARG A 483 -35.14 2.40 -1.89
CA ARG A 483 -36.06 2.22 -0.75
C ARG A 483 -36.65 3.56 -0.36
N PHE A 484 -37.97 3.65 -0.39
CA PHE A 484 -38.73 4.72 0.25
C PHE A 484 -39.62 4.07 1.32
N VAL A 485 -39.47 4.49 2.57
CA VAL A 485 -40.09 3.82 3.72
C VAL A 485 -40.93 4.75 4.58
N ARG A 486 -42.04 4.21 5.08
CA ARG A 486 -42.84 4.74 6.18
C ARG A 486 -42.57 3.90 7.43
N PHE A 487 -42.19 4.55 8.52
CA PHE A 487 -42.02 3.89 9.82
C PHE A 487 -43.40 3.73 10.49
N LEU A 488 -43.73 2.51 10.92
CA LEU A 488 -44.99 2.20 11.59
C LEU A 488 -44.79 2.22 13.12
N PRO A 489 -45.82 2.58 13.91
CA PRO A 489 -45.69 2.73 15.37
C PRO A 489 -45.28 1.42 16.08
N ASP A 490 -45.59 0.27 15.49
CA ASP A 490 -45.24 -1.06 16.02
C ASP A 490 -43.79 -1.49 15.72
N GLY A 491 -42.95 -0.59 15.18
CA GLY A 491 -41.56 -0.85 14.80
C GLY A 491 -41.39 -1.56 13.44
N ALA A 492 -42.49 -1.93 12.79
CA ALA A 492 -42.50 -2.40 11.41
C ALA A 492 -42.22 -1.26 10.41
N LYS A 493 -41.86 -1.62 9.17
CA LYS A 493 -41.62 -0.67 8.08
C LYS A 493 -42.49 -0.99 6.88
N GLU A 494 -42.98 0.04 6.19
CA GLU A 494 -43.69 -0.11 4.93
C GLU A 494 -42.87 0.47 3.78
N VAL A 495 -42.60 -0.36 2.77
CA VAL A 495 -41.79 -0.03 1.59
C VAL A 495 -42.71 0.35 0.43
N LEU A 496 -42.44 1.50 -0.19
CA LEU A 496 -43.19 1.99 -1.35
C LEU A 496 -42.99 1.10 -2.58
N SER A 497 -44.09 0.71 -3.23
CA SER A 497 -44.09 -0.11 -4.45
C SER A 497 -43.39 0.59 -5.63
N MET A 498 -42.66 -0.17 -6.45
CA MET A 498 -41.80 0.41 -7.50
C MET A 498 -42.57 1.20 -8.58
N HIS A 499 -43.83 0.84 -8.85
CA HIS A 499 -44.68 1.61 -9.77
C HIS A 499 -44.96 3.04 -9.26
N GLN A 500 -45.09 3.27 -7.94
CA GLN A 500 -45.29 4.60 -7.37
C GLN A 500 -44.03 5.47 -7.46
N VAL A 501 -42.85 4.86 -7.35
CA VAL A 501 -41.57 5.57 -7.58
C VAL A 501 -41.48 6.07 -9.02
N LEU A 502 -41.82 5.22 -10.01
CA LEU A 502 -41.83 5.59 -11.43
C LEU A 502 -42.90 6.65 -11.75
N LEU A 503 -44.10 6.53 -11.15
CA LEU A 503 -45.15 7.55 -11.24
C LEU A 503 -44.78 8.88 -10.56
N TYR A 504 -44.01 8.85 -9.47
CA TYR A 504 -43.47 10.06 -8.85
C TYR A 504 -42.48 10.75 -9.80
N LEU A 505 -41.50 10.03 -10.34
CA LEU A 505 -40.53 10.59 -11.29
C LEU A 505 -41.19 11.18 -12.54
N LEU A 506 -42.22 10.53 -13.09
CA LEU A 506 -43.02 11.07 -14.20
C LEU A 506 -43.83 12.32 -13.80
N ARG A 507 -44.43 12.36 -12.60
CA ARG A 507 -45.12 13.56 -12.08
C ARG A 507 -44.14 14.71 -11.78
N SER A 508 -42.89 14.41 -11.43
CA SER A 508 -41.82 15.37 -11.19
C SER A 508 -41.14 15.88 -12.47
N ASN A 509 -41.27 15.17 -13.61
CA ASN A 509 -40.67 15.50 -14.91
C ASN A 509 -41.29 16.76 -15.55
N LYS A 510 -41.00 17.93 -14.98
CA LYS A 510 -41.49 19.25 -15.40
C LYS A 510 -40.30 20.18 -15.69
N PRO A 511 -40.45 21.20 -16.56
CA PRO A 511 -39.44 22.25 -16.66
C PRO A 511 -39.20 22.91 -15.30
N LEU A 512 -37.95 23.28 -15.01
CA LEU A 512 -37.58 23.94 -13.74
C LEU A 512 -38.23 25.32 -13.61
N VAL A 513 -38.36 26.02 -14.73
CA VAL A 513 -39.13 27.26 -14.90
C VAL A 513 -39.87 27.15 -16.23
N PRO A 514 -41.22 27.09 -16.25
CA PRO A 514 -41.99 27.13 -17.49
C PRO A 514 -41.83 28.50 -18.17
N GLU A 515 -41.65 28.52 -19.50
CA GLU A 515 -41.41 29.78 -20.24
C GLU A 515 -42.58 30.76 -20.11
N GLU A 516 -43.80 30.23 -20.06
CA GLU A 516 -45.06 30.99 -19.87
C GLU A 516 -45.18 31.62 -18.46
N GLU A 517 -44.51 31.06 -17.44
CA GLU A 517 -44.62 31.52 -16.05
C GLU A 517 -43.58 32.58 -15.66
N ILE A 518 -42.50 32.79 -16.45
CA ILE A 518 -41.39 33.68 -16.05
C ILE A 518 -41.88 35.11 -15.73
N ALA A 519 -42.80 35.63 -16.54
CA ALA A 519 -43.38 36.96 -16.34
C ALA A 519 -44.20 37.07 -15.03
N ASN A 520 -44.80 35.95 -14.58
CA ASN A 520 -45.53 35.86 -13.32
C ASN A 520 -44.55 35.70 -12.14
N MET A 521 -43.52 34.86 -12.27
CA MET A 521 -42.49 34.66 -11.24
C MET A 521 -41.72 35.95 -10.89
N LEU A 522 -41.58 36.86 -11.85
CA LEU A 522 -41.01 38.19 -11.62
C LEU A 522 -41.93 39.12 -10.80
N GLN A 523 -43.24 38.89 -10.86
CA GLN A 523 -44.28 39.66 -10.14
C GLN A 523 -44.65 39.05 -8.78
N TRP A 524 -44.29 37.78 -8.51
CA TRP A 524 -44.53 37.10 -7.24
C TRP A 524 -43.96 37.86 -6.05
N GLU A 525 -44.65 37.77 -4.91
CA GLU A 525 -44.13 38.31 -3.65
C GLU A 525 -42.83 37.60 -3.24
N GLU A 526 -41.97 38.30 -2.47
CA GLU A 526 -40.67 37.75 -2.06
C GLU A 526 -40.81 36.44 -1.28
N LEU A 527 -41.87 36.30 -0.49
CA LEU A 527 -42.19 35.09 0.27
C LEU A 527 -42.60 33.91 -0.64
N GLU A 528 -43.33 34.17 -1.72
CA GLU A 528 -43.76 33.14 -2.69
C GLU A 528 -42.57 32.63 -3.50
N TRP A 529 -41.74 33.55 -4.01
CA TRP A 529 -40.47 33.20 -4.65
C TRP A 529 -39.55 32.42 -3.70
N GLN A 530 -39.40 32.87 -2.45
CA GLN A 530 -38.56 32.19 -1.47
C GLN A 530 -39.05 30.77 -1.17
N LYS A 531 -40.38 30.56 -1.10
CA LYS A 531 -40.98 29.22 -0.95
C LYS A 531 -40.63 28.32 -2.14
N TYR A 532 -40.77 28.81 -3.37
CA TYR A 532 -40.44 28.07 -4.59
C TYR A 532 -38.94 27.72 -4.70
N ALA A 533 -38.06 28.68 -4.37
CA ALA A 533 -36.62 28.48 -4.36
C ALA A 533 -36.19 27.46 -3.29
N GLU A 534 -36.78 27.51 -2.08
CA GLU A 534 -36.49 26.56 -0.99
C GLU A 534 -37.04 25.14 -1.26
N GLU A 535 -38.14 24.99 -2.01
CA GLU A 535 -38.62 23.69 -2.52
C GLU A 535 -37.57 23.04 -3.44
N CYS A 536 -37.11 23.79 -4.46
CA CYS A 536 -36.18 23.33 -5.48
C CYS A 536 -34.75 23.13 -4.97
N LYS A 537 -34.36 23.84 -3.90
CA LYS A 537 -33.03 23.80 -3.29
C LYS A 537 -32.69 22.41 -2.73
N GLY A 538 -31.54 21.89 -3.16
CA GLY A 538 -31.07 20.53 -2.89
C GLY A 538 -31.58 19.45 -3.88
N MET A 539 -32.48 19.82 -4.80
CA MET A 539 -32.92 18.94 -5.90
C MET A 539 -31.85 18.91 -7.00
N ILE A 540 -31.81 17.80 -7.74
CA ILE A 540 -31.02 17.65 -8.95
C ILE A 540 -31.90 17.94 -10.16
N VAL A 541 -31.37 18.73 -11.09
CA VAL A 541 -32.01 19.06 -12.35
C VAL A 541 -31.15 18.62 -13.52
N THR A 542 -31.80 18.24 -14.63
CA THR A 542 -31.14 17.73 -15.83
C THR A 542 -31.40 18.65 -17.03
N ASN A 543 -30.40 18.83 -17.88
CA ASN A 543 -30.48 19.53 -19.16
C ASN A 543 -30.06 18.54 -20.28
N PRO A 544 -31.03 17.83 -20.88
CA PRO A 544 -30.74 16.71 -21.78
C PRO A 544 -29.86 17.09 -22.97
N GLY A 545 -28.82 16.28 -23.19
CA GLY A 545 -27.85 16.47 -24.28
C GLY A 545 -26.68 17.40 -23.96
N MET A 546 -26.69 18.09 -22.82
CA MET A 546 -25.53 18.84 -22.31
C MET A 546 -24.55 17.94 -21.55
N LYS A 547 -23.34 18.45 -21.29
CA LYS A 547 -22.25 17.81 -20.52
C LYS A 547 -21.75 18.73 -19.38
N PRO A 548 -21.80 18.30 -18.10
CA PRO A 548 -22.54 17.15 -17.60
C PRO A 548 -24.05 17.33 -17.84
N SER A 549 -24.81 16.25 -17.89
CA SER A 549 -26.27 16.31 -18.06
C SER A 549 -26.98 16.98 -16.89
N SER A 550 -26.51 16.72 -15.66
CA SER A 550 -27.28 16.95 -14.43
C SER A 550 -26.47 17.64 -13.34
N VAL A 551 -27.13 18.57 -12.62
CA VAL A 551 -26.52 19.48 -11.64
C VAL A 551 -27.48 19.68 -10.45
N ARG A 552 -26.92 19.74 -9.23
CA ARG A 552 -27.62 20.09 -7.99
C ARG A 552 -27.88 21.60 -7.89
N ILE A 553 -29.12 22.01 -7.64
CA ILE A 553 -29.45 23.40 -7.26
C ILE A 553 -29.06 23.62 -5.80
N ASP A 554 -28.17 24.58 -5.50
CA ASP A 554 -27.91 25.02 -4.13
C ASP A 554 -28.65 26.32 -3.79
N GLN A 555 -28.77 27.24 -4.76
CA GLN A 555 -29.61 28.45 -4.70
C GLN A 555 -30.22 28.71 -6.09
N LEU A 556 -31.32 29.45 -6.14
CA LEU A 556 -32.01 29.86 -7.37
C LEU A 556 -32.38 31.34 -7.22
N ASP A 557 -31.81 32.19 -8.08
CA ASP A 557 -31.86 33.64 -7.94
C ASP A 557 -32.65 34.26 -9.11
N ARG A 558 -33.56 35.20 -8.80
CA ARG A 558 -34.43 35.88 -9.78
C ARG A 558 -33.93 37.26 -10.24
N GLU A 559 -32.70 37.63 -9.89
CA GLU A 559 -32.17 38.97 -10.21
C GLU A 559 -31.96 39.15 -11.72
N GLN A 560 -32.58 40.17 -12.31
CA GLN A 560 -32.40 40.53 -13.71
C GLN A 560 -31.39 41.67 -13.84
N PHE A 561 -30.32 41.44 -14.60
CA PHE A 561 -29.31 42.47 -14.89
C PHE A 561 -29.81 43.59 -15.82
N ASN A 562 -30.94 43.40 -16.50
CA ASN A 562 -31.60 44.40 -17.32
C ASN A 562 -33.13 44.26 -17.23
N PRO A 563 -33.89 45.26 -16.74
CA PRO A 563 -35.35 45.17 -16.64
C PRO A 563 -36.07 45.16 -18.00
N ASP A 564 -35.40 45.58 -19.08
CA ASP A 564 -36.00 45.60 -20.43
C ASP A 564 -36.00 44.21 -21.12
N VAL A 565 -35.33 43.21 -20.53
CA VAL A 565 -35.19 41.86 -21.11
C VAL A 565 -35.46 40.81 -20.04
N ILE A 566 -36.63 40.16 -20.11
CA ILE A 566 -37.00 39.09 -19.19
C ILE A 566 -36.08 37.88 -19.42
N THR A 567 -35.16 37.65 -18.48
CA THR A 567 -34.29 36.47 -18.46
C THR A 567 -34.83 35.39 -17.53
N PHE A 568 -34.51 34.12 -17.84
CA PHE A 568 -34.69 33.00 -16.92
C PHE A 568 -33.93 33.23 -15.59
N PRO A 569 -34.45 32.75 -14.45
CA PRO A 569 -33.72 32.71 -13.18
C PRO A 569 -32.38 31.98 -13.28
N ILE A 570 -31.42 32.35 -12.43
CA ILE A 570 -30.07 31.79 -12.39
C ILE A 570 -29.99 30.67 -11.34
N ILE A 571 -29.54 29.49 -11.74
CA ILE A 571 -29.15 28.40 -10.85
C ILE A 571 -27.73 28.71 -10.35
N VAL A 572 -27.56 28.79 -9.03
CA VAL A 572 -26.22 28.83 -8.42
C VAL A 572 -25.88 27.45 -7.86
N HIS A 573 -24.73 26.94 -8.30
CA HIS A 573 -24.18 25.65 -7.91
C HIS A 573 -22.78 25.82 -7.29
N PHE A 574 -22.56 25.26 -6.10
CA PHE A 574 -21.26 25.22 -5.45
C PHE A 574 -20.54 23.92 -5.83
N GLY A 575 -19.75 23.99 -6.89
CA GLY A 575 -18.98 22.86 -7.43
C GLY A 575 -17.60 22.70 -6.77
N ILE A 576 -17.03 21.51 -6.91
CA ILE A 576 -15.68 21.16 -6.43
C ILE A 576 -14.81 20.79 -7.62
N ARG A 577 -13.93 21.71 -8.06
CA ARG A 577 -13.00 21.48 -9.16
C ARG A 577 -12.10 20.24 -8.89
N PRO A 578 -11.83 19.39 -9.89
CA PRO A 578 -10.87 18.28 -9.79
C PRO A 578 -9.49 18.72 -9.26
N ALA A 579 -8.83 17.82 -8.52
CA ALA A 579 -7.60 18.16 -7.80
C ALA A 579 -6.45 18.53 -8.75
N GLN A 580 -6.33 17.85 -9.90
CA GLN A 580 -5.36 18.13 -10.96
C GLN A 580 -5.43 19.58 -11.50
N LEU A 581 -6.61 20.20 -11.41
CA LEU A 581 -6.91 21.51 -12.00
C LEU A 581 -6.96 22.64 -10.95
N SER A 582 -6.83 22.28 -9.67
CA SER A 582 -6.68 23.23 -8.56
C SER A 582 -5.20 23.60 -8.34
N TYR A 583 -4.91 24.48 -7.37
CA TYR A 583 -3.54 24.72 -6.90
C TYR A 583 -2.76 23.43 -6.53
N ALA A 584 -3.43 22.31 -6.21
CA ALA A 584 -2.76 21.06 -5.86
C ALA A 584 -2.07 20.36 -7.07
N GLY A 585 -2.59 20.55 -8.28
CA GLY A 585 -2.01 20.01 -9.51
C GLY A 585 -0.85 20.82 -10.09
N ASP A 586 -0.84 22.14 -9.85
CA ASP A 586 0.19 23.06 -10.36
C ASP A 586 1.62 22.59 -9.99
N PRO A 587 2.50 22.29 -10.98
CA PRO A 587 3.89 21.92 -10.74
C PRO A 587 4.68 22.97 -9.96
N GLN A 588 4.37 24.27 -10.10
CA GLN A 588 5.03 25.34 -9.35
C GLN A 588 4.64 25.27 -7.88
N TYR A 589 3.34 25.21 -7.57
CA TYR A 589 2.82 24.99 -6.22
C TYR A 589 3.39 23.72 -5.59
N GLN A 590 3.38 22.58 -6.30
CA GLN A 590 3.93 21.33 -5.78
C GLN A 590 5.43 21.44 -5.46
N LYS A 591 6.22 22.06 -6.35
CA LYS A 591 7.66 22.29 -6.15
C LYS A 591 7.91 23.22 -4.96
N LEU A 592 7.14 24.29 -4.83
CA LEU A 592 7.19 25.25 -3.73
C LEU A 592 6.75 24.62 -2.39
N TRP A 593 5.71 23.78 -2.38
CA TRP A 593 5.23 23.05 -1.20
C TRP A 593 6.24 22.01 -0.74
N LYS A 594 6.75 21.18 -1.66
CA LYS A 594 7.83 20.22 -1.40
C LYS A 594 9.07 20.94 -0.82
N SER A 595 9.37 22.15 -1.30
CA SER A 595 10.46 23.02 -0.81
C SER A 595 10.18 23.67 0.55
N TYR A 596 8.96 24.14 0.81
CA TYR A 596 8.53 24.66 2.12
C TYR A 596 8.59 23.58 3.21
N VAL A 597 8.06 22.38 2.92
CA VAL A 597 8.09 21.24 3.86
C VAL A 597 9.52 20.78 4.14
N LYS A 598 10.38 20.73 3.11
CA LYS A 598 11.82 20.45 3.27
C LYS A 598 12.48 21.49 4.18
N LEU A 599 12.37 22.79 3.88
CA LEU A 599 12.95 23.85 4.70
C LEU A 599 12.42 23.85 6.14
N ARG A 600 11.11 23.63 6.34
CA ARG A 600 10.51 23.52 7.68
C ARG A 600 11.11 22.36 8.49
N HIS A 601 11.35 21.21 7.85
CA HIS A 601 12.00 20.06 8.49
C HIS A 601 13.49 20.32 8.78
N LEU A 602 14.24 20.90 7.83
CA LEU A 602 15.63 21.30 8.02
C LEU A 602 15.80 22.29 9.17
N LEU A 603 14.91 23.29 9.27
CA LEU A 603 14.94 24.28 10.36
C LEU A 603 14.65 23.64 11.72
N ALA A 604 13.72 22.68 11.79
CA ALA A 604 13.41 21.94 13.03
C ALA A 604 14.59 21.08 13.52
N ASN A 605 15.39 20.52 12.60
CA ASN A 605 16.57 19.71 12.94
C ASN A 605 17.87 20.53 13.06
N SER A 606 17.86 21.80 12.63
CA SER A 606 19.06 22.65 12.63
C SER A 606 19.48 23.06 14.05
N PRO A 607 20.77 23.02 14.41
CA PRO A 607 21.23 23.34 15.76
C PRO A 607 21.10 24.83 16.11
N LYS A 608 21.08 25.72 15.11
CA LYS A 608 20.82 27.16 15.27
C LYS A 608 20.05 27.71 14.05
N VAL A 609 18.77 28.02 14.25
CA VAL A 609 17.91 28.61 13.22
C VAL A 609 18.31 30.08 12.96
N LYS A 610 18.81 30.38 11.77
CA LYS A 610 19.17 31.76 11.36
C LYS A 610 17.92 32.58 11.03
N GLN A 611 17.95 33.89 11.32
CA GLN A 611 16.82 34.78 11.05
C GLN A 611 16.47 34.87 9.55
N LEU A 612 17.49 34.87 8.68
CA LEU A 612 17.32 34.82 7.21
C LEU A 612 16.54 33.58 6.75
N ASP A 613 16.72 32.43 7.41
CA ASP A 613 16.07 31.19 7.00
C ASP A 613 14.62 31.11 7.53
N LYS A 614 14.31 31.78 8.66
CA LYS A 614 12.92 32.05 9.06
C LYS A 614 12.22 32.98 8.06
N GLN A 615 12.91 34.03 7.59
CA GLN A 615 12.37 34.94 6.58
C GLN A 615 12.09 34.22 5.25
N LYS A 616 12.99 33.35 4.79
CA LYS A 616 12.74 32.48 3.62
C LYS A 616 11.53 31.55 3.81
N LEU A 617 11.36 30.98 5.02
CA LEU A 617 10.21 30.11 5.31
C LEU A 617 8.90 30.91 5.23
N MET A 618 8.87 32.09 5.85
CA MET A 618 7.73 33.02 5.82
C MET A 618 7.40 33.47 4.39
N GLN A 619 8.38 33.90 3.60
CA GLN A 619 8.21 34.26 2.18
C GLN A 619 7.66 33.10 1.33
N ARG A 620 8.10 31.85 1.59
CA ARG A 620 7.53 30.67 0.92
C ARG A 620 6.10 30.40 1.36
N GLU A 621 5.77 30.62 2.63
CA GLU A 621 4.40 30.46 3.14
C GLU A 621 3.46 31.52 2.56
N GLU A 622 3.87 32.78 2.50
CA GLU A 622 3.19 33.88 1.82
C GLU A 622 2.97 33.58 0.32
N ALA A 623 3.99 33.08 -0.37
CA ALA A 623 3.87 32.68 -1.78
C ALA A 623 2.89 31.50 -1.97
N LEU A 624 2.90 30.51 -1.08
CA LEU A 624 1.93 29.41 -1.07
C LEU A 624 0.50 29.89 -0.78
N GLN A 625 0.34 30.86 0.13
CA GLN A 625 -0.96 31.48 0.41
C GLN A 625 -1.45 32.30 -0.80
N LYS A 626 -0.57 33.09 -1.45
CA LYS A 626 -0.90 33.86 -2.65
C LYS A 626 -1.39 32.97 -3.81
N ILE A 627 -0.78 31.80 -4.01
CA ILE A 627 -1.25 30.82 -5.02
C ILE A 627 -2.61 30.24 -4.62
N ARG A 628 -2.82 29.87 -3.34
CA ARG A 628 -4.11 29.36 -2.85
C ARG A 628 -5.25 30.37 -2.91
N GLN A 629 -4.96 31.66 -2.71
CA GLN A 629 -5.95 32.74 -2.72
C GLN A 629 -6.45 33.08 -4.13
N LYS A 630 -5.63 32.84 -5.17
CA LYS A 630 -5.95 33.16 -6.57
C LYS A 630 -7.21 32.41 -7.01
N ASN A 631 -8.30 33.14 -7.25
CA ASN A 631 -9.63 32.56 -7.56
C ASN A 631 -9.57 31.52 -8.68
N THR A 632 -8.81 31.77 -9.76
CA THR A 632 -8.64 30.86 -10.91
C THR A 632 -8.00 29.49 -10.57
N MET A 633 -7.53 29.28 -9.34
CA MET A 633 -6.87 28.05 -8.87
C MET A 633 -7.53 27.48 -7.60
N ARG A 634 -8.63 28.08 -7.13
CA ARG A 634 -9.39 27.57 -5.98
C ARG A 634 -10.03 26.21 -6.34
N ARG A 635 -10.42 25.47 -5.30
CA ARG A 635 -11.05 24.15 -5.45
C ARG A 635 -12.57 24.25 -5.31
N GLU A 636 -13.06 25.02 -4.35
CA GLU A 636 -14.46 25.47 -4.33
C GLU A 636 -14.66 26.50 -5.45
N VAL A 637 -15.72 26.31 -6.24
CA VAL A 637 -16.10 27.19 -7.35
C VAL A 637 -17.60 27.44 -7.31
N THR A 638 -18.01 28.70 -7.38
CA THR A 638 -19.39 29.08 -7.69
C THR A 638 -19.60 29.03 -9.19
N VAL A 639 -20.65 28.34 -9.62
CA VAL A 639 -21.09 28.23 -11.01
C VAL A 639 -22.50 28.78 -11.12
N GLU A 640 -22.68 29.73 -12.03
CA GLU A 640 -23.96 30.38 -12.35
C GLU A 640 -24.42 29.85 -13.72
N LEU A 641 -25.65 29.31 -13.79
CA LEU A 641 -26.25 28.76 -15.00
C LEU A 641 -27.63 29.39 -15.23
N SER A 642 -28.00 29.64 -16.49
CA SER A 642 -29.41 29.89 -16.82
C SER A 642 -30.26 28.66 -16.50
N SER A 643 -31.43 28.84 -15.89
CA SER A 643 -32.40 27.74 -15.70
C SER A 643 -33.11 27.30 -16.98
N GLN A 644 -32.88 27.97 -18.11
CA GLN A 644 -33.44 27.60 -19.41
C GLN A 644 -33.09 26.15 -19.81
N GLY A 645 -34.11 25.39 -20.21
CA GLY A 645 -33.95 24.01 -20.67
C GLY A 645 -33.66 22.98 -19.57
N PHE A 646 -33.60 23.38 -18.29
CA PHE A 646 -33.47 22.45 -17.16
C PHE A 646 -34.83 21.86 -16.74
N TRP A 647 -34.81 20.60 -16.31
CA TRP A 647 -35.98 19.83 -15.89
C TRP A 647 -35.82 19.30 -14.47
N LYS A 648 -36.90 19.39 -13.67
CA LYS A 648 -37.00 18.78 -12.34
C LYS A 648 -36.98 17.25 -12.48
N THR A 649 -36.20 16.58 -11.62
CA THR A 649 -36.15 15.10 -11.55
C THR A 649 -36.94 14.53 -10.38
N GLY A 650 -37.25 15.37 -9.36
CA GLY A 650 -37.78 14.92 -8.07
C GLY A 650 -36.74 14.29 -7.13
N ILE A 651 -35.51 14.05 -7.61
CA ILE A 651 -34.43 13.39 -6.86
C ILE A 651 -33.54 14.45 -6.19
N ARG A 652 -33.13 14.22 -4.93
CA ARG A 652 -32.19 15.06 -4.17
C ARG A 652 -30.82 14.37 -4.01
N SER A 653 -29.85 15.12 -3.50
CA SER A 653 -28.44 14.69 -3.41
C SER A 653 -28.16 13.48 -2.47
N ASP A 654 -29.13 13.08 -1.65
CA ASP A 654 -29.06 11.93 -0.74
C ASP A 654 -29.08 10.58 -1.49
N VAL A 655 -29.96 10.44 -2.49
CA VAL A 655 -30.04 9.26 -3.37
C VAL A 655 -28.71 9.08 -4.10
N CYS A 656 -28.14 10.16 -4.64
CA CYS A 656 -26.88 10.13 -5.36
C CYS A 656 -25.69 9.80 -4.45
N GLN A 657 -25.66 10.32 -3.22
CA GLN A 657 -24.59 9.99 -2.26
C GLN A 657 -24.61 8.50 -1.85
N HIS A 658 -25.79 7.86 -1.76
CA HIS A 658 -25.92 6.40 -1.61
C HIS A 658 -25.56 5.63 -2.89
N ALA A 659 -26.05 6.06 -4.05
CA ALA A 659 -25.77 5.44 -5.35
C ALA A 659 -24.25 5.34 -5.60
N MET A 660 -23.49 6.36 -5.21
CA MET A 660 -22.03 6.38 -5.31
C MET A 660 -21.28 5.47 -4.32
N MET A 661 -21.97 4.56 -3.60
CA MET A 661 -21.36 3.49 -2.79
C MET A 661 -21.60 2.08 -3.39
N LEU A 662 -22.66 1.90 -4.17
CA LEU A 662 -23.01 0.62 -4.84
C LEU A 662 -21.89 0.07 -5.76
N PRO A 663 -21.10 0.89 -6.48
CA PRO A 663 -19.98 0.41 -7.28
C PRO A 663 -18.83 -0.18 -6.45
N VAL A 664 -18.61 0.31 -5.22
CA VAL A 664 -17.62 -0.26 -4.30
C VAL A 664 -18.08 -1.64 -3.83
N LEU A 665 -19.35 -1.74 -3.42
CA LEU A 665 -19.94 -3.00 -2.96
C LEU A 665 -19.98 -4.06 -4.08
N THR A 666 -20.41 -3.71 -5.28
CA THR A 666 -20.48 -4.66 -6.41
C THR A 666 -19.10 -5.13 -6.84
N HIS A 667 -18.08 -4.26 -6.88
CA HIS A 667 -16.69 -4.68 -7.06
C HIS A 667 -16.25 -5.68 -5.97
N HIS A 668 -16.52 -5.39 -4.69
CA HIS A 668 -16.14 -6.23 -3.57
C HIS A 668 -16.82 -7.61 -3.60
N VAL A 669 -18.13 -7.67 -3.88
CA VAL A 669 -18.88 -8.92 -4.01
C VAL A 669 -18.36 -9.77 -5.19
N ARG A 670 -18.25 -9.17 -6.39
CA ARG A 670 -17.70 -9.86 -7.58
C ARG A 670 -16.29 -10.34 -7.34
N TYR A 671 -15.48 -9.57 -6.62
CA TYR A 671 -14.13 -9.98 -6.27
C TYR A 671 -14.10 -11.17 -5.32
N HIS A 672 -14.91 -11.19 -4.26
CA HIS A 672 -14.97 -12.36 -3.36
C HIS A 672 -15.52 -13.62 -4.03
N GLN A 673 -16.46 -13.48 -4.96
CA GLN A 673 -16.93 -14.58 -5.83
C GLN A 673 -15.81 -15.09 -6.77
N CYS A 674 -15.06 -14.18 -7.38
CA CYS A 674 -13.85 -14.49 -8.16
C CYS A 674 -12.77 -15.19 -7.32
N LEU A 675 -12.57 -14.78 -6.06
CA LEU A 675 -11.67 -15.47 -5.14
C LEU A 675 -12.14 -16.90 -4.81
N MET A 676 -13.45 -17.21 -4.83
CA MET A 676 -13.96 -18.60 -4.73
C MET A 676 -13.67 -19.46 -5.99
N HIS A 677 -13.27 -18.85 -7.09
CA HIS A 677 -12.64 -19.56 -8.20
C HIS A 677 -11.14 -19.75 -7.94
N LEU A 678 -10.46 -18.74 -7.39
CA LEU A 678 -9.04 -18.84 -7.03
C LEU A 678 -8.76 -19.92 -5.96
N ASP A 679 -9.59 -20.08 -4.92
CA ASP A 679 -9.44 -21.17 -3.94
C ASP A 679 -9.36 -22.56 -4.60
N ARG A 680 -10.13 -22.76 -5.68
CA ARG A 680 -10.15 -24.01 -6.45
C ARG A 680 -8.90 -24.21 -7.32
N LEU A 681 -8.27 -23.12 -7.78
CA LEU A 681 -7.00 -23.16 -8.51
C LEU A 681 -5.80 -23.36 -7.56
N ILE A 682 -5.84 -22.71 -6.39
CA ILE A 682 -4.87 -22.93 -5.31
C ILE A 682 -4.98 -24.38 -4.82
N GLY A 683 -6.21 -24.90 -4.71
CA GLY A 683 -6.51 -26.20 -4.10
C GLY A 683 -6.37 -26.17 -2.57
N TYR A 684 -6.71 -25.03 -1.97
CA TYR A 684 -6.88 -24.77 -0.54
C TYR A 684 -7.96 -23.69 -0.40
N VAL A 685 -8.90 -23.82 0.55
CA VAL A 685 -10.03 -22.91 0.70
C VAL A 685 -9.86 -22.06 1.95
N PHE A 686 -9.64 -20.74 1.75
CA PHE A 686 -9.43 -19.82 2.87
C PHE A 686 -10.69 -19.60 3.70
N LYS A 687 -10.55 -19.71 5.03
CA LYS A 687 -11.62 -19.43 6.00
C LYS A 687 -11.78 -17.92 6.18
N GLU A 688 -10.69 -17.21 6.47
CA GLU A 688 -10.66 -15.76 6.54
C GLU A 688 -10.49 -15.15 5.14
N ARG A 689 -11.61 -14.90 4.47
CA ARG A 689 -11.66 -14.25 3.14
C ARG A 689 -10.90 -12.91 3.09
N CYS A 690 -10.84 -12.19 4.23
CA CYS A 690 -10.08 -10.94 4.38
C CYS A 690 -8.57 -11.15 4.21
N LEU A 691 -8.02 -12.29 4.66
CA LEU A 691 -6.59 -12.61 4.56
C LEU A 691 -6.19 -12.87 3.10
N LEU A 692 -6.99 -13.61 2.35
CA LEU A 692 -6.78 -13.84 0.91
C LEU A 692 -6.90 -12.53 0.11
N GLN A 693 -7.92 -11.70 0.41
CA GLN A 693 -8.05 -10.35 -0.18
C GLN A 693 -6.82 -9.48 0.13
N LEU A 694 -6.29 -9.54 1.35
CA LEU A 694 -5.09 -8.80 1.74
C LEU A 694 -3.83 -9.30 1.00
N ALA A 695 -3.63 -10.62 0.87
CA ALA A 695 -2.51 -11.22 0.14
C ALA A 695 -2.46 -10.79 -1.34
N MET A 696 -3.63 -10.67 -1.96
CA MET A 696 -3.79 -10.22 -3.35
C MET A 696 -3.78 -8.68 -3.52
N THR A 697 -3.67 -7.91 -2.43
CA THR A 697 -3.69 -6.42 -2.48
C THR A 697 -2.28 -5.84 -2.62
N HIS A 698 -1.91 -5.47 -3.84
CA HIS A 698 -0.64 -4.81 -4.15
C HIS A 698 -0.59 -3.37 -3.56
N PRO A 699 0.56 -2.86 -3.08
CA PRO A 699 0.65 -1.55 -2.41
C PRO A 699 0.23 -0.33 -3.24
N SER A 700 0.26 -0.44 -4.57
CA SER A 700 -0.24 0.61 -5.48
C SER A 700 -1.77 0.68 -5.57
N HIS A 701 -2.50 -0.31 -5.04
CA HIS A 701 -3.95 -0.37 -5.15
C HIS A 701 -4.65 0.45 -4.07
N HIS A 702 -5.55 1.33 -4.49
CA HIS A 702 -6.29 2.22 -3.62
C HIS A 702 -7.79 2.19 -4.00
N LEU A 703 -8.52 1.22 -3.45
CA LEU A 703 -9.96 1.09 -3.68
C LEU A 703 -10.72 2.24 -3.02
N ASN A 704 -11.12 3.23 -3.82
CA ASN A 704 -11.90 4.38 -3.35
C ASN A 704 -13.35 4.38 -3.89
N PHE A 705 -13.60 3.77 -5.05
CA PHE A 705 -14.86 3.91 -5.79
C PHE A 705 -15.36 2.66 -6.55
N GLY A 706 -14.57 1.58 -6.70
CA GLY A 706 -14.98 0.38 -7.45
C GLY A 706 -15.17 0.56 -8.97
N MET A 707 -14.97 1.78 -9.49
CA MET A 707 -15.11 2.18 -10.90
C MET A 707 -14.00 3.17 -11.28
N ASN A 708 -14.08 3.76 -12.49
CA ASN A 708 -13.28 4.93 -12.87
C ASN A 708 -13.33 6.04 -11.78
N PRO A 709 -12.19 6.35 -11.11
CA PRO A 709 -12.19 7.28 -9.98
C PRO A 709 -12.54 8.72 -10.35
N ASP A 710 -12.35 9.13 -11.61
CA ASP A 710 -12.69 10.48 -12.05
C ASP A 710 -14.18 10.63 -12.32
N HIS A 711 -14.83 9.62 -12.93
CA HIS A 711 -16.28 9.60 -13.07
C HIS A 711 -16.97 9.78 -11.72
N ALA A 712 -16.57 8.99 -10.73
CA ALA A 712 -17.13 9.09 -9.38
C ALA A 712 -16.91 10.47 -8.72
N ARG A 713 -15.76 11.12 -8.96
CA ARG A 713 -15.48 12.47 -8.42
C ARG A 713 -16.32 13.54 -9.10
N ASN A 714 -16.47 13.48 -10.42
CA ASN A 714 -17.23 14.43 -11.21
C ASN A 714 -18.72 14.37 -10.80
N SER A 715 -19.33 13.18 -10.80
CA SER A 715 -20.73 12.98 -10.42
C SER A 715 -21.00 13.40 -8.96
N LEU A 716 -20.04 13.19 -8.05
CA LEU A 716 -20.13 13.68 -6.66
C LEU A 716 -20.01 15.20 -6.51
N SER A 717 -19.23 15.89 -7.36
CA SER A 717 -19.22 17.36 -7.39
C SER A 717 -20.58 17.89 -7.85
N ASN A 718 -21.05 17.36 -8.98
CA ASN A 718 -22.22 17.88 -9.70
C ASN A 718 -23.55 17.57 -8.98
N CYS A 719 -23.70 16.36 -8.44
CA CYS A 719 -24.95 15.85 -7.87
C CYS A 719 -24.86 15.41 -6.39
N GLY A 720 -23.67 15.29 -5.80
CA GLY A 720 -23.49 14.89 -4.40
C GLY A 720 -23.79 16.00 -3.39
N ILE A 721 -23.63 15.72 -2.09
CA ILE A 721 -23.90 16.70 -1.02
C ILE A 721 -22.90 17.87 -1.01
N ARG A 722 -23.39 19.09 -0.77
CA ARG A 722 -22.63 20.36 -0.87
C ARG A 722 -21.41 20.45 0.07
N GLN A 723 -21.56 20.01 1.32
CA GLN A 723 -20.49 20.07 2.33
C GLN A 723 -20.41 18.76 3.13
N PRO A 724 -19.72 17.72 2.63
CA PRO A 724 -19.49 16.50 3.38
C PRO A 724 -18.60 16.79 4.60
N LYS A 725 -18.95 16.21 5.74
CA LYS A 725 -18.15 16.20 6.97
C LYS A 725 -16.89 15.37 6.71
N TYR A 726 -15.72 15.94 6.99
CA TYR A 726 -14.43 15.25 6.85
C TYR A 726 -13.90 14.78 8.20
N GLY A 727 -13.47 13.52 8.28
CA GLY A 727 -12.76 12.96 9.44
C GLY A 727 -11.31 13.47 9.54
N ASP A 728 -10.59 13.00 10.56
CA ASP A 728 -9.19 13.39 10.75
C ASP A 728 -8.28 12.75 9.69
N ARG A 729 -7.44 13.58 9.05
CA ARG A 729 -6.37 13.14 8.14
C ARG A 729 -5.34 12.20 8.79
N LYS A 730 -5.32 12.04 10.12
CA LYS A 730 -4.60 10.95 10.80
C LYS A 730 -4.95 9.58 10.23
N VAL A 731 -6.20 9.32 9.83
CA VAL A 731 -6.66 8.01 9.29
C VAL A 731 -5.79 7.58 8.09
N HIS A 732 -5.69 8.42 7.05
CA HIS A 732 -4.80 8.15 5.92
C HIS A 732 -3.31 8.08 6.31
N HIS A 733 -2.86 8.82 7.34
CA HIS A 733 -1.49 8.73 7.85
C HIS A 733 -1.21 7.45 8.68
N MET A 734 -2.24 6.72 9.10
CA MET A 734 -2.12 5.40 9.73
C MET A 734 -2.11 4.30 8.66
N TYR A 735 -3.00 4.35 7.67
CA TYR A 735 -3.14 3.28 6.68
C TYR A 735 -2.17 3.32 5.49
N MET A 736 -1.74 4.51 5.02
CA MET A 736 -1.14 4.66 3.68
C MET A 736 0.34 5.11 3.68
N ARG A 737 1.04 5.10 4.81
CA ARG A 737 2.37 5.73 4.89
C ARG A 737 3.43 4.81 5.49
N LYS A 738 4.34 4.32 4.63
CA LYS A 738 5.73 4.00 5.03
C LYS A 738 6.36 5.27 5.60
N LYS A 739 6.31 5.42 6.93
CA LYS A 739 6.89 6.55 7.64
C LYS A 739 8.40 6.33 7.66
N GLY A 740 9.20 7.34 7.32
CA GLY A 740 10.66 7.25 7.48
C GLY A 740 11.04 6.94 8.94
N PRO A 741 12.24 6.39 9.20
CA PRO A 741 12.61 5.65 10.44
C PRO A 741 12.60 6.45 11.76
N LEU A 742 12.08 7.68 11.76
CA LEU A 742 11.90 8.52 12.94
C LEU A 742 10.53 8.38 13.63
N VAL A 743 9.55 7.69 13.00
CA VAL A 743 8.14 7.74 13.43
C VAL A 743 7.52 6.36 13.61
N LEU A 744 8.08 5.60 14.55
CA LEU A 744 7.50 4.38 15.15
C LEU A 744 6.19 4.73 15.88
N THR A 745 5.10 4.86 15.12
CA THR A 745 3.73 5.09 15.60
C THR A 745 2.78 4.20 14.82
N ASN A 746 1.88 3.56 15.56
CA ASN A 746 0.91 2.57 15.12
C ASN A 746 0.24 2.94 13.79
N ALA A 747 0.13 1.95 12.91
CA ALA A 747 -0.13 2.09 11.48
C ALA A 747 -0.59 0.74 10.95
N ARG A 748 -1.90 0.46 11.01
CA ARG A 748 -2.47 -0.76 10.46
C ARG A 748 -2.27 -0.77 8.94
N ILE A 749 -1.67 -1.84 8.42
CA ILE A 749 -1.22 -1.93 7.03
C ILE A 749 -2.20 -2.76 6.21
N ASN A 750 -2.70 -2.18 5.12
CA ASN A 750 -3.73 -2.77 4.26
C ASN A 750 -3.16 -3.18 2.88
N HIS A 751 -1.92 -3.71 2.85
CA HIS A 751 -1.27 -4.21 1.63
C HIS A 751 -0.37 -5.42 1.94
N ASN A 752 -0.12 -6.23 0.92
CA ASN A 752 0.43 -7.58 1.07
C ASN A 752 1.90 -7.70 1.53
N GLU A 753 2.71 -6.62 1.50
CA GLU A 753 4.14 -6.63 1.88
C GLU A 753 4.50 -7.35 3.20
N ARG A 754 3.61 -7.36 4.21
CA ARG A 754 3.86 -8.10 5.46
C ARG A 754 3.79 -9.62 5.24
N LEU A 755 2.86 -10.07 4.39
CA LEU A 755 2.68 -11.47 4.01
C LEU A 755 3.76 -11.90 3.02
N GLU A 756 4.20 -11.01 2.12
CA GLU A 756 5.39 -11.19 1.28
C GLU A 756 6.62 -11.50 2.15
N PHE A 757 6.91 -10.65 3.15
CA PHE A 757 8.00 -10.85 4.11
C PHE A 757 7.92 -12.17 4.89
N LEU A 758 6.72 -12.68 5.17
CA LEU A 758 6.52 -14.00 5.78
C LEU A 758 6.72 -15.13 4.76
N GLY A 759 6.17 -14.97 3.55
CA GLY A 759 6.23 -15.92 2.44
C GLY A 759 7.63 -16.17 1.91
N ASP A 760 8.44 -15.11 1.80
CA ASP A 760 9.90 -15.15 1.57
C ASP A 760 10.57 -16.22 2.45
N ALA A 761 10.44 -16.06 3.77
CA ALA A 761 11.05 -16.97 4.73
C ALA A 761 10.44 -18.39 4.72
N VAL A 762 9.14 -18.53 4.41
CA VAL A 762 8.49 -19.85 4.25
C VAL A 762 9.00 -20.57 2.99
N VAL A 763 9.17 -19.86 1.87
CA VAL A 763 9.68 -20.41 0.61
C VAL A 763 11.17 -20.74 0.71
N GLU A 764 11.99 -19.89 1.33
CA GLU A 764 13.40 -20.22 1.64
C GLU A 764 13.52 -21.42 2.59
N PHE A 765 12.70 -21.50 3.64
CA PHE A 765 12.69 -22.66 4.54
C PHE A 765 12.28 -23.95 3.83
N LEU A 766 11.15 -23.96 3.10
CA LEU A 766 10.67 -25.14 2.38
C LEU A 766 11.70 -25.63 1.34
N THR A 767 12.30 -24.72 0.58
CA THR A 767 13.34 -25.10 -0.39
C THR A 767 14.60 -25.62 0.31
N SER A 768 15.09 -24.98 1.37
CA SER A 768 16.25 -25.45 2.15
C SER A 768 16.04 -26.83 2.77
N VAL A 769 14.89 -27.08 3.40
CA VAL A 769 14.54 -28.39 4.01
C VAL A 769 14.52 -29.49 2.96
N HIS A 770 13.79 -29.29 1.87
CA HIS A 770 13.63 -30.32 0.85
C HIS A 770 14.95 -30.63 0.14
N LEU A 771 15.75 -29.61 -0.21
CA LEU A 771 17.08 -29.81 -0.79
C LEU A 771 18.03 -30.52 0.18
N TYR A 772 17.96 -30.22 1.49
CA TYR A 772 18.77 -30.86 2.52
C TYR A 772 18.49 -32.37 2.64
N TYR A 773 17.22 -32.79 2.64
CA TYR A 773 16.85 -34.21 2.78
C TYR A 773 16.98 -34.99 1.46
N LEU A 774 16.64 -34.39 0.31
CA LEU A 774 16.69 -35.06 -0.99
C LEU A 774 18.11 -35.26 -1.54
N PHE A 775 19.09 -34.45 -1.11
CA PHE A 775 20.48 -34.56 -1.57
C PHE A 775 21.49 -34.73 -0.42
N PRO A 776 21.47 -35.84 0.36
CA PRO A 776 22.30 -36.00 1.56
C PRO A 776 23.82 -35.92 1.31
N SER A 777 24.26 -36.27 0.11
CA SER A 777 25.67 -36.25 -0.33
C SER A 777 26.12 -34.93 -0.96
N LEU A 778 25.23 -33.95 -1.14
CA LEU A 778 25.55 -32.68 -1.79
C LEU A 778 26.04 -31.64 -0.78
N GLU A 779 27.13 -30.95 -1.12
CA GLU A 779 27.72 -29.89 -0.30
C GLU A 779 26.88 -28.60 -0.30
N GLU A 780 27.11 -27.75 0.70
CA GLU A 780 26.41 -26.46 0.91
C GLU A 780 26.32 -25.60 -0.36
N GLY A 781 27.43 -25.45 -1.10
CA GLY A 781 27.46 -24.64 -2.32
C GLY A 781 26.50 -25.12 -3.41
N GLY A 782 26.26 -26.43 -3.50
CA GLY A 782 25.26 -27.01 -4.40
C GLY A 782 23.83 -26.74 -3.92
N LEU A 783 23.57 -26.93 -2.63
CA LEU A 783 22.27 -26.66 -1.99
C LEU A 783 21.89 -25.18 -2.14
N ALA A 784 22.81 -24.27 -1.84
CA ALA A 784 22.61 -22.82 -1.97
C ALA A 784 22.40 -22.38 -3.42
N THR A 785 23.07 -23.01 -4.39
CA THR A 785 22.86 -22.76 -5.83
C THR A 785 21.45 -23.17 -6.25
N TYR A 786 20.99 -24.38 -5.86
CA TYR A 786 19.62 -24.82 -6.13
C TYR A 786 18.56 -23.97 -5.43
N ARG A 787 18.78 -23.58 -4.15
CA ARG A 787 17.88 -22.66 -3.42
C ARG A 787 17.73 -21.35 -4.19
N THR A 788 18.85 -20.71 -4.52
CA THR A 788 18.86 -19.42 -5.22
C THR A 788 18.16 -19.49 -6.57
N ALA A 789 18.33 -20.58 -7.33
CA ALA A 789 17.66 -20.78 -8.62
C ALA A 789 16.13 -20.98 -8.48
N ILE A 790 15.66 -21.67 -7.43
CA ILE A 790 14.23 -21.93 -7.21
C ILE A 790 13.53 -20.68 -6.64
N VAL A 791 14.17 -19.94 -5.74
CA VAL A 791 13.58 -18.77 -5.03
C VAL A 791 13.70 -17.47 -5.85
N GLN A 792 14.46 -17.44 -6.95
CA GLN A 792 14.58 -16.26 -7.81
C GLN A 792 13.20 -15.75 -8.28
N ASN A 793 12.91 -14.46 -8.12
CA ASN A 793 11.60 -13.86 -8.47
C ASN A 793 11.16 -14.13 -9.92
N GLN A 794 12.09 -14.34 -10.86
CA GLN A 794 11.77 -14.72 -12.24
C GLN A 794 11.10 -16.11 -12.34
N HIS A 795 11.55 -17.07 -11.53
CA HIS A 795 10.95 -18.39 -11.43
C HIS A 795 9.66 -18.33 -10.60
N LEU A 796 9.63 -17.59 -9.49
CA LEU A 796 8.40 -17.41 -8.71
C LEU A 796 7.29 -16.72 -9.50
N ALA A 797 7.61 -15.77 -10.39
CA ALA A 797 6.65 -15.20 -11.33
C ALA A 797 6.11 -16.22 -12.36
N MET A 798 6.93 -17.20 -12.76
CA MET A 798 6.50 -18.32 -13.60
C MET A 798 5.54 -19.26 -12.84
N LEU A 799 5.83 -19.56 -11.57
CA LEU A 799 4.93 -20.34 -10.70
C LEU A 799 3.61 -19.60 -10.44
N ALA A 800 3.68 -18.30 -10.16
CA ALA A 800 2.53 -17.41 -10.03
C ALA A 800 1.64 -17.42 -11.28
N LYS A 801 2.24 -17.57 -12.47
CA LYS A 801 1.49 -17.65 -13.73
C LYS A 801 0.76 -18.99 -13.91
N LYS A 802 1.22 -20.10 -13.29
CA LYS A 802 0.49 -21.37 -13.25
C LYS A 802 -0.84 -21.26 -12.46
N LEU A 803 -0.88 -20.39 -11.45
CA LEU A 803 -2.10 -20.03 -10.70
C LEU A 803 -2.90 -18.87 -11.34
N GLU A 804 -2.48 -18.38 -12.51
CA GLU A 804 -3.05 -17.19 -13.19
C GLU A 804 -3.17 -15.93 -12.30
N LEU A 805 -2.28 -15.74 -11.31
CA LEU A 805 -2.41 -14.66 -10.32
C LEU A 805 -2.48 -13.24 -10.91
N ASP A 806 -1.98 -13.03 -12.14
CA ASP A 806 -2.12 -11.78 -12.89
C ASP A 806 -3.57 -11.40 -13.23
N ARG A 807 -4.50 -12.37 -13.24
CA ARG A 807 -5.93 -12.13 -13.45
C ARG A 807 -6.65 -11.71 -12.15
N PHE A 808 -6.17 -12.20 -11.01
CA PHE A 808 -6.81 -12.06 -9.69
C PHE A 808 -6.23 -10.92 -8.82
N MET A 809 -4.96 -10.56 -9.03
CA MET A 809 -4.30 -9.53 -8.21
C MET A 809 -4.93 -8.15 -8.38
N LEU A 810 -5.05 -7.40 -7.28
CA LEU A 810 -5.50 -6.02 -7.32
C LEU A 810 -4.31 -5.11 -7.69
N TYR A 811 -4.01 -4.98 -8.99
CA TYR A 811 -2.86 -4.22 -9.50
C TYR A 811 -3.25 -2.92 -10.23
N ALA A 812 -2.83 -1.78 -9.68
CA ALA A 812 -3.11 -0.46 -10.25
C ALA A 812 -2.06 -0.05 -11.29
N HIS A 813 -2.43 -0.07 -12.57
CA HIS A 813 -1.53 0.35 -13.66
C HIS A 813 -1.50 1.90 -13.73
N GLY A 814 -0.53 2.51 -13.04
CA GLY A 814 -0.16 3.91 -13.28
C GLY A 814 0.53 4.11 -14.64
N PRO A 815 0.74 5.35 -15.10
CA PRO A 815 1.41 5.63 -16.38
C PRO A 815 2.79 4.98 -16.52
N ASP A 816 3.53 4.88 -15.40
CA ASP A 816 4.86 4.30 -15.34
C ASP A 816 4.86 2.79 -15.01
N LEU A 817 3.74 2.25 -14.51
CA LEU A 817 3.57 0.90 -13.93
C LEU A 817 2.89 -0.10 -14.89
N CYS A 818 2.92 0.17 -16.19
CA CYS A 818 2.27 -0.70 -17.20
C CYS A 818 3.27 -1.62 -17.94
N ARG A 819 4.44 -1.87 -17.33
CA ARG A 819 5.54 -2.65 -17.92
C ARG A 819 5.47 -4.11 -17.50
N GLU A 820 5.82 -5.01 -18.41
CA GLU A 820 5.78 -6.46 -18.14
C GLU A 820 6.79 -6.88 -17.06
N SER A 821 7.96 -6.22 -16.97
CA SER A 821 8.91 -6.40 -15.87
C SER A 821 8.26 -6.20 -14.51
N ASP A 822 7.52 -5.11 -14.38
CA ASP A 822 7.01 -4.60 -13.12
C ASP A 822 5.80 -5.43 -12.68
N LEU A 823 5.00 -5.92 -13.65
CA LEU A 823 3.96 -6.91 -13.43
C LEU A 823 4.54 -8.27 -13.01
N ARG A 824 5.58 -8.78 -13.69
CA ARG A 824 6.24 -10.05 -13.30
C ARG A 824 6.83 -9.98 -11.89
N HIS A 825 7.45 -8.86 -11.51
CA HIS A 825 7.87 -8.64 -10.12
C HIS A 825 6.68 -8.64 -9.15
N ALA A 826 5.61 -7.89 -9.43
CA ALA A 826 4.40 -7.90 -8.59
C ALA A 826 3.75 -9.30 -8.49
N MET A 827 3.89 -10.17 -9.50
CA MET A 827 3.43 -11.57 -9.45
C MET A 827 4.26 -12.43 -8.51
N ALA A 828 5.58 -12.27 -8.47
CA ALA A 828 6.44 -12.99 -7.53
C ALA A 828 6.11 -12.61 -6.07
N ASN A 829 6.09 -11.31 -5.78
CA ASN A 829 5.72 -10.75 -4.47
C ASN A 829 4.31 -11.17 -4.02
N CYS A 830 3.35 -11.24 -4.95
CA CYS A 830 1.99 -11.71 -4.68
C CYS A 830 1.93 -13.23 -4.41
N PHE A 831 2.78 -14.01 -5.09
CA PHE A 831 2.90 -15.46 -4.86
C PHE A 831 3.53 -15.77 -3.51
N GLU A 832 4.60 -15.06 -3.13
CA GLU A 832 5.20 -15.13 -1.79
C GLU A 832 4.14 -14.76 -0.74
N ALA A 833 3.43 -13.63 -0.91
CA ALA A 833 2.35 -13.23 -0.01
C ALA A 833 1.21 -14.26 0.09
N LEU A 834 0.90 -14.98 -0.99
CA LEU A 834 -0.08 -16.07 -0.96
C LEU A 834 0.44 -17.28 -0.17
N ILE A 835 1.69 -17.71 -0.38
CA ILE A 835 2.30 -18.80 0.40
C ILE A 835 2.36 -18.43 1.89
N GLY A 836 2.73 -17.18 2.22
CA GLY A 836 2.71 -16.66 3.59
C GLY A 836 1.31 -16.62 4.21
N ALA A 837 0.26 -16.34 3.42
CA ALA A 837 -1.12 -16.39 3.87
C ALA A 837 -1.63 -17.83 4.11
N VAL A 838 -1.29 -18.78 3.22
CA VAL A 838 -1.60 -20.22 3.43
C VAL A 838 -0.85 -20.76 4.65
N TYR A 839 0.41 -20.39 4.85
CA TYR A 839 1.18 -20.74 6.05
C TYR A 839 0.52 -20.23 7.34
N LEU A 840 0.03 -18.98 7.34
CA LEU A 840 -0.56 -18.36 8.52
C LEU A 840 -1.91 -18.96 8.94
N GLU A 841 -2.72 -19.47 7.98
CA GLU A 841 -4.05 -20.03 8.27
C GLU A 841 -4.09 -21.57 8.30
N GLY A 842 -3.42 -22.21 7.34
CA GLY A 842 -3.37 -23.67 7.15
C GLY A 842 -2.11 -24.33 7.70
N GLY A 843 -1.10 -23.55 8.11
CA GLY A 843 0.16 -24.05 8.65
C GLY A 843 1.14 -24.55 7.58
N LEU A 844 2.28 -25.05 8.06
CA LEU A 844 3.40 -25.50 7.23
C LEU A 844 3.04 -26.63 6.24
N VAL A 845 2.13 -27.52 6.62
CA VAL A 845 1.77 -28.70 5.81
C VAL A 845 1.04 -28.30 4.52
N GLU A 846 0.10 -27.36 4.61
CA GLU A 846 -0.63 -26.84 3.44
C GLU A 846 0.29 -26.02 2.53
N ALA A 847 1.16 -25.19 3.11
CA ALA A 847 2.18 -24.44 2.36
C ALA A 847 3.16 -25.39 1.62
N LYS A 848 3.61 -26.48 2.29
CA LYS A 848 4.46 -27.53 1.70
C LYS A 848 3.77 -28.20 0.51
N GLN A 849 2.51 -28.63 0.68
CA GLN A 849 1.72 -29.28 -0.38
C GLN A 849 1.50 -28.35 -1.57
N LEU A 850 1.10 -27.10 -1.33
CA LEU A 850 0.86 -26.10 -2.37
C LEU A 850 2.14 -25.78 -3.16
N PHE A 851 3.25 -25.53 -2.48
CA PHE A 851 4.52 -25.23 -3.14
C PHE A 851 5.03 -26.43 -3.95
N GLY A 852 4.98 -27.64 -3.40
CA GLY A 852 5.33 -28.87 -4.12
C GLY A 852 4.44 -29.13 -5.34
N ARG A 853 3.13 -28.84 -5.23
CA ARG A 853 2.16 -28.97 -6.34
C ARG A 853 2.48 -28.03 -7.51
N LEU A 854 2.93 -26.82 -7.22
CA LEU A 854 3.21 -25.82 -8.25
C LEU A 854 4.62 -25.94 -8.82
N LEU A 855 5.59 -26.41 -8.04
CA LEU A 855 6.96 -26.63 -8.49
C LEU A 855 7.04 -27.75 -9.54
N PHE A 856 6.43 -28.91 -9.30
CA PHE A 856 6.48 -30.08 -10.20
C PHE A 856 5.14 -30.37 -10.89
N ASN A 857 5.17 -30.34 -12.22
CA ASN A 857 4.00 -30.62 -13.06
C ASN A 857 3.61 -32.12 -13.04
N SER A 858 4.59 -33.03 -13.03
CA SER A 858 4.36 -34.47 -12.96
C SER A 858 4.19 -34.95 -11.51
N ASP A 859 3.25 -35.86 -11.31
CA ASP A 859 2.91 -36.38 -9.98
C ASP A 859 4.05 -37.23 -9.38
N ASP A 860 4.74 -38.05 -10.20
CA ASP A 860 5.90 -38.86 -9.78
C ASP A 860 6.98 -38.04 -9.06
N LEU A 861 7.34 -36.87 -9.61
CA LEU A 861 8.34 -35.99 -9.02
C LEU A 861 7.81 -35.25 -7.79
N ARG A 862 6.50 -34.99 -7.76
CA ARG A 862 5.83 -34.33 -6.63
C ARG A 862 5.76 -35.26 -5.41
N GLU A 863 5.45 -36.54 -5.60
CA GLU A 863 5.45 -37.51 -4.50
C GLU A 863 6.83 -37.66 -3.88
N VAL A 864 7.88 -37.81 -4.71
CA VAL A 864 9.27 -37.86 -4.24
C VAL A 864 9.69 -36.57 -3.53
N TRP A 865 9.29 -35.40 -4.05
CA TRP A 865 9.59 -34.12 -3.40
C TRP A 865 8.89 -33.97 -2.04
N LEU A 866 7.60 -34.31 -1.95
CA LEU A 866 6.82 -34.19 -0.72
C LEU A 866 7.24 -35.22 0.34
N ASN A 867 7.55 -36.44 -0.07
CA ASN A 867 7.90 -37.58 0.79
C ASN A 867 9.42 -37.81 0.81
N TYR A 868 10.18 -36.78 1.18
CA TYR A 868 11.64 -36.86 1.29
C TYR A 868 12.08 -37.91 2.35
N PRO A 869 13.24 -38.57 2.17
CA PRO A 869 13.73 -39.57 3.12
C PRO A 869 14.28 -38.93 4.41
N PRO A 870 14.27 -39.66 5.55
CA PRO A 870 14.89 -39.19 6.79
C PRO A 870 16.42 -39.11 6.69
N HIS A 871 17.07 -38.44 7.65
CA HIS A 871 18.51 -38.16 7.57
C HIS A 871 19.34 -39.47 7.67
N PRO A 872 20.45 -39.64 6.93
CA PRO A 872 21.20 -40.91 6.92
C PRO A 872 21.70 -41.43 8.28
N LEU A 873 21.87 -40.56 9.28
CA LEU A 873 22.20 -40.98 10.65
C LEU A 873 21.01 -41.66 11.36
N GLN A 874 19.78 -41.23 11.07
CA GLN A 874 18.54 -41.84 11.55
C GLN A 874 18.23 -43.13 10.79
N VAL A 875 18.50 -43.17 9.47
CA VAL A 875 18.36 -44.40 8.64
C VAL A 875 19.25 -45.54 9.15
N GLN A 876 20.42 -45.24 9.71
CA GLN A 876 21.32 -46.25 10.27
C GLN A 876 20.83 -46.87 11.58
N GLU A 877 20.07 -46.11 12.39
CA GLU A 877 19.59 -46.53 13.71
C GLU A 877 18.14 -46.05 13.91
N PRO A 878 17.12 -46.69 13.28
CA PRO A 878 15.78 -46.10 13.13
C PRO A 878 15.00 -45.78 14.41
N LEU A 879 15.39 -46.33 15.56
CA LEU A 879 14.72 -46.12 16.84
C LEU A 879 15.42 -45.08 17.72
N THR A 880 16.73 -45.26 17.96
CA THR A 880 17.62 -44.35 18.69
C THR A 880 19.05 -44.80 18.48
N ASP A 881 20.03 -43.91 18.68
CA ASP A 881 21.47 -44.24 18.64
C ASP A 881 22.15 -44.23 20.02
N ARG A 882 21.39 -44.08 21.12
CA ARG A 882 21.93 -43.91 22.49
C ARG A 882 22.81 -45.07 22.97
N GLN A 883 22.64 -46.28 22.43
CA GLN A 883 23.53 -47.43 22.64
C GLN A 883 25.00 -47.15 22.28
N LEU A 884 25.27 -46.15 21.43
CA LEU A 884 26.63 -45.76 21.07
C LEU A 884 27.30 -44.85 22.11
N ILE A 885 26.57 -44.27 23.08
CA ILE A 885 27.13 -43.38 24.11
C ILE A 885 28.18 -44.11 24.95
N GLU A 886 27.89 -45.31 25.46
CA GLU A 886 28.84 -46.11 26.25
C GLU A 886 30.16 -46.37 25.48
N SER A 887 30.05 -46.56 24.16
CA SER A 887 31.19 -46.84 23.28
C SER A 887 32.02 -45.62 22.85
N SER A 888 31.50 -44.40 23.05
CA SER A 888 32.04 -43.18 22.42
C SER A 888 32.26 -42.05 23.42
N PRO A 889 33.53 -41.72 23.77
CA PRO A 889 33.84 -40.63 24.71
C PRO A 889 33.47 -39.24 24.18
N VAL A 890 33.17 -39.12 22.88
CA VAL A 890 32.65 -37.87 22.28
C VAL A 890 31.15 -37.72 22.53
N LEU A 891 30.39 -38.82 22.47
CA LEU A 891 28.95 -38.80 22.77
C LEU A 891 28.67 -38.63 24.26
N GLN A 892 29.50 -39.22 25.12
CA GLN A 892 29.45 -39.01 26.58
C GLN A 892 29.51 -37.52 26.91
N LYS A 893 30.52 -36.80 26.38
CA LYS A 893 30.64 -35.36 26.58
C LYS A 893 29.45 -34.56 26.02
N LEU A 894 28.83 -35.03 24.93
CA LEU A 894 27.63 -34.37 24.39
C LEU A 894 26.38 -34.63 25.24
N THR A 895 26.35 -35.70 26.04
CA THR A 895 25.26 -35.96 26.99
C THR A 895 25.27 -34.91 28.12
N ASP A 896 26.46 -34.51 28.61
CA ASP A 896 26.61 -33.38 29.55
C ASP A 896 25.95 -32.09 29.02
N PHE A 897 25.95 -31.90 27.70
CA PHE A 897 25.36 -30.74 27.02
C PHE A 897 23.84 -30.88 26.79
N GLU A 898 23.33 -32.10 26.54
CA GLU A 898 21.89 -32.39 26.51
C GLU A 898 21.25 -32.07 27.87
N ASP A 899 21.87 -32.54 28.96
CA ASP A 899 21.42 -32.31 30.34
C ASP A 899 21.48 -30.82 30.71
N ALA A 900 22.50 -30.09 30.23
CA ALA A 900 22.63 -28.64 30.45
C ALA A 900 21.58 -27.79 29.72
N ILE A 901 21.08 -28.27 28.56
CA ILE A 901 19.95 -27.63 27.84
C ILE A 901 18.60 -28.11 28.39
N GLY A 902 18.53 -29.35 28.90
CA GLY A 902 17.28 -30.02 29.26
C GLY A 902 16.55 -30.65 28.05
N VAL A 903 17.26 -30.96 26.96
CA VAL A 903 16.69 -31.58 25.75
C VAL A 903 17.46 -32.84 25.37
N LEU A 904 16.84 -34.00 25.60
CA LEU A 904 17.36 -35.31 25.25
C LEU A 904 17.11 -35.63 23.77
N PHE A 905 18.16 -35.79 22.95
CA PHE A 905 18.01 -36.18 21.55
C PHE A 905 17.61 -37.67 21.43
N THR A 906 16.90 -38.00 20.36
CA THR A 906 16.63 -39.39 19.96
C THR A 906 17.85 -39.99 19.27
N HIS A 907 18.54 -39.15 18.48
CA HIS A 907 19.73 -39.47 17.69
C HIS A 907 20.86 -38.47 18.01
N VAL A 908 21.63 -38.75 19.06
CA VAL A 908 22.74 -37.92 19.57
C VAL A 908 23.84 -37.73 18.50
N ARG A 909 23.91 -38.58 17.46
CA ARG A 909 24.81 -38.38 16.32
C ARG A 909 24.43 -37.16 15.46
N LEU A 910 23.17 -36.70 15.47
CA LEU A 910 22.77 -35.43 14.84
C LEU A 910 23.43 -34.25 15.57
N LEU A 911 23.36 -34.24 16.90
CA LEU A 911 24.04 -33.27 17.76
C LEU A 911 25.56 -33.33 17.56
N ALA A 912 26.15 -34.53 17.55
CA ALA A 912 27.58 -34.71 17.26
C ALA A 912 27.98 -34.19 15.87
N ARG A 913 27.12 -34.36 14.85
CA ARG A 913 27.36 -33.80 13.51
C ARG A 913 27.30 -32.26 13.53
N ALA A 914 26.35 -31.65 14.23
CA ALA A 914 26.23 -30.20 14.37
C ALA A 914 27.45 -29.55 15.06
N PHE A 915 28.05 -30.25 16.03
CA PHE A 915 29.27 -29.81 16.73
C PHE A 915 30.57 -30.18 15.99
N THR A 916 30.51 -30.88 14.85
CA THR A 916 31.69 -31.26 14.06
C THR A 916 32.08 -30.16 13.08
N LEU A 917 33.17 -29.46 13.37
CA LEU A 917 33.68 -28.35 12.56
C LEU A 917 34.33 -28.83 11.25
N ARG A 918 34.39 -27.93 10.26
CA ARG A 918 35.10 -28.07 8.97
C ARG A 918 36.60 -28.47 9.04
N THR A 919 37.20 -28.48 10.24
CA THR A 919 38.57 -29.02 10.47
C THR A 919 38.60 -30.55 10.56
N VAL A 920 37.44 -31.20 10.64
CA VAL A 920 37.26 -32.65 10.68
C VAL A 920 36.73 -33.11 9.32
N GLY A 921 37.44 -34.06 8.70
CA GLY A 921 37.01 -34.70 7.46
C GLY A 921 35.93 -35.74 7.69
N PHE A 922 35.78 -36.68 6.74
CA PHE A 922 34.82 -37.78 6.90
C PHE A 922 35.15 -38.65 8.13
N ASN A 923 34.13 -38.92 8.94
CA ASN A 923 34.20 -39.75 10.13
C ASN A 923 32.95 -40.65 10.18
N HIS A 924 33.12 -41.93 10.49
CA HIS A 924 32.02 -42.90 10.60
C HIS A 924 30.96 -42.51 11.64
N LEU A 925 31.34 -41.77 12.71
CA LEU A 925 30.40 -41.34 13.74
C LEU A 925 29.36 -40.34 13.20
N THR A 926 29.78 -39.33 12.43
CA THR A 926 28.96 -38.17 12.05
C THR A 926 28.68 -38.06 10.55
N LEU A 927 29.37 -38.85 9.73
CA LEU A 927 29.33 -38.85 8.26
C LEU A 927 29.65 -37.48 7.63
N GLY A 928 30.60 -36.75 8.23
CA GLY A 928 31.04 -35.43 7.80
C GLY A 928 30.85 -34.34 8.86
N HIS A 929 30.86 -33.07 8.41
CA HIS A 929 30.81 -31.87 9.25
C HIS A 929 29.48 -31.10 9.15
N ASN A 930 29.35 -30.09 10.01
CA ASN A 930 28.14 -29.33 10.28
C ASN A 930 27.67 -28.37 9.17
N GLN A 931 28.50 -28.02 8.19
CA GLN A 931 28.20 -27.01 7.15
C GLN A 931 26.84 -27.15 6.40
N ARG A 932 26.29 -28.36 6.23
CA ARG A 932 24.91 -28.53 5.67
C ARG A 932 23.81 -28.13 6.66
N MET A 933 24.09 -28.24 7.95
CA MET A 933 23.25 -27.82 9.07
C MET A 933 23.39 -26.32 9.37
N GLU A 934 24.54 -25.68 9.10
CA GLU A 934 24.71 -24.20 9.04
C GLU A 934 23.65 -23.59 8.12
N PHE A 935 23.63 -24.01 6.85
CA PHE A 935 22.65 -23.60 5.82
C PHE A 935 21.18 -23.85 6.20
N LEU A 936 20.87 -25.00 6.80
CA LEU A 936 19.50 -25.32 7.22
C LEU A 936 19.09 -24.50 8.46
N GLY A 937 20.01 -24.29 9.40
CA GLY A 937 19.81 -23.57 10.65
C GLY A 937 19.53 -22.09 10.45
N ASP A 938 20.31 -21.43 9.58
CA ASP A 938 20.05 -20.07 9.09
C ASP A 938 18.62 -19.94 8.55
N SER A 939 18.21 -20.87 7.68
CA SER A 939 16.86 -20.90 7.09
C SER A 939 15.74 -21.08 8.13
N ILE A 940 15.95 -21.96 9.13
CA ILE A 940 15.01 -22.16 10.25
C ILE A 940 14.93 -20.90 11.13
N MET A 941 16.07 -20.34 11.52
CA MET A 941 16.13 -19.13 12.35
C MET A 941 15.47 -17.94 11.65
N GLN A 942 15.66 -17.81 10.33
CA GLN A 942 15.02 -16.78 9.52
C GLN A 942 13.49 -16.95 9.54
N LEU A 943 12.95 -18.16 9.34
CA LEU A 943 11.50 -18.40 9.43
C LEU A 943 10.95 -18.07 10.82
N VAL A 944 11.47 -18.70 11.88
CA VAL A 944 10.93 -18.57 13.24
C VAL A 944 11.03 -17.13 13.76
N ALA A 945 12.09 -16.39 13.43
CA ALA A 945 12.19 -14.97 13.75
C ALA A 945 11.26 -14.09 12.89
N THR A 946 11.05 -14.43 11.62
CA THR A 946 10.12 -13.73 10.71
C THR A 946 8.67 -13.87 11.19
N GLU A 947 8.26 -15.09 11.55
CA GLU A 947 6.93 -15.41 12.07
C GLU A 947 6.65 -14.67 13.38
N TYR A 948 7.55 -14.78 14.37
CA TYR A 948 7.41 -14.07 15.65
C TYR A 948 7.29 -12.55 15.43
N LEU A 949 8.12 -11.97 14.56
CA LEU A 949 8.06 -10.54 14.24
C LEU A 949 6.76 -10.17 13.50
N PHE A 950 6.26 -11.03 12.61
CA PHE A 950 4.99 -10.82 11.91
C PHE A 950 3.80 -10.83 12.90
N ILE A 951 3.75 -11.79 13.83
CA ILE A 951 2.65 -11.96 14.78
C ILE A 951 2.68 -10.85 15.84
N HIS A 952 3.83 -10.62 16.49
CA HIS A 952 3.91 -9.70 17.64
C HIS A 952 4.03 -8.21 17.26
N PHE A 953 4.28 -7.86 15.99
CA PHE A 953 4.41 -6.47 15.53
C PHE A 953 3.47 -6.14 14.35
N PRO A 954 2.13 -6.25 14.50
CA PRO A 954 1.15 -6.06 13.42
C PRO A 954 1.19 -4.66 12.77
N ASP A 955 1.52 -3.62 13.54
CA ASP A 955 1.64 -2.22 13.10
C ASP A 955 2.93 -1.88 12.31
N HIS A 956 3.79 -2.88 12.02
CA HIS A 956 5.08 -2.66 11.38
C HIS A 956 5.11 -3.26 9.96
N HIS A 957 5.52 -2.46 8.98
CA HIS A 957 5.69 -2.90 7.59
C HIS A 957 6.98 -3.69 7.39
N GLU A 958 7.09 -4.43 6.28
CA GLU A 958 8.27 -5.16 5.81
C GLU A 958 9.58 -4.51 6.27
N GLY A 959 9.93 -3.31 5.79
CA GLY A 959 11.25 -2.72 6.09
C GLY A 959 11.53 -2.38 7.56
N HIS A 960 10.52 -2.38 8.44
CA HIS A 960 10.73 -2.35 9.89
C HIS A 960 10.94 -3.76 10.46
N LEU A 961 10.18 -4.76 9.99
CA LEU A 961 10.34 -6.15 10.37
C LEU A 961 11.70 -6.71 9.90
N THR A 962 12.12 -6.40 8.67
CA THR A 962 13.44 -6.74 8.08
C THR A 962 14.59 -6.16 8.91
N LEU A 963 14.46 -4.92 9.40
CA LEU A 963 15.44 -4.31 10.31
C LEU A 963 15.48 -5.02 11.68
N LEU A 964 14.32 -5.32 12.27
CA LEU A 964 14.25 -6.08 13.53
C LEU A 964 14.84 -7.50 13.37
N ARG A 965 14.53 -8.21 12.28
CA ARG A 965 15.06 -9.53 11.93
C ARG A 965 16.59 -9.50 11.88
N SER A 966 17.15 -8.57 11.11
CA SER A 966 18.60 -8.38 10.94
C SER A 966 19.34 -7.98 12.24
N SER A 967 18.63 -7.38 13.19
CA SER A 967 19.19 -6.96 14.49
C SER A 967 19.17 -8.08 15.52
N LEU A 968 18.13 -8.92 15.47
CA LEU A 968 17.91 -10.06 16.34
C LEU A 968 18.74 -11.27 15.92
N VAL A 969 18.65 -11.65 14.63
CA VAL A 969 19.37 -12.77 14.04
C VAL A 969 20.54 -12.23 13.24
N ASN A 970 21.72 -12.24 13.86
CA ASN A 970 23.00 -11.97 13.20
C ASN A 970 24.15 -12.62 13.96
N ASN A 971 25.30 -12.71 13.29
CA ASN A 971 26.50 -13.39 13.77
C ASN A 971 26.93 -12.97 15.19
N ARG A 972 26.69 -11.70 15.60
CA ARG A 972 27.09 -11.22 16.93
C ARG A 972 26.12 -11.69 18.01
N THR A 973 24.81 -11.59 17.77
CA THR A 973 23.78 -12.07 18.71
C THR A 973 23.84 -13.59 18.83
N GLN A 974 23.95 -14.30 17.71
CA GLN A 974 24.12 -15.76 17.67
C GLN A 974 25.37 -16.22 18.44
N ALA A 975 26.53 -15.61 18.18
CA ALA A 975 27.75 -15.95 18.90
C ALA A 975 27.65 -15.72 20.42
N LYS A 976 26.99 -14.63 20.85
CA LYS A 976 26.77 -14.36 22.29
C LYS A 976 25.86 -15.43 22.92
N VAL A 977 24.81 -15.86 22.23
CA VAL A 977 23.94 -16.96 22.68
C VAL A 977 24.73 -18.28 22.78
N ALA A 978 25.57 -18.61 21.79
CA ALA A 978 26.41 -19.81 21.80
C ALA A 978 27.48 -19.80 22.92
N GLU A 979 28.04 -18.62 23.23
CA GLU A 979 28.99 -18.39 24.31
C GLU A 979 28.31 -18.50 25.69
N GLU A 980 27.14 -17.89 25.86
CA GLU A 980 26.31 -18.01 27.09
C GLU A 980 25.82 -19.45 27.34
N LEU A 981 25.61 -20.24 26.28
CA LEU A 981 25.27 -21.67 26.36
C LEU A 981 26.51 -22.59 26.45
N GLY A 982 27.73 -22.06 26.52
CA GLY A 982 28.96 -22.85 26.67
C GLY A 982 29.32 -23.77 25.49
N MET A 983 28.66 -23.62 24.32
CA MET A 983 28.81 -24.49 23.15
C MET A 983 30.27 -24.66 22.69
N GLN A 984 31.09 -23.64 22.93
CA GLN A 984 32.52 -23.60 22.63
C GLN A 984 33.32 -24.77 23.22
N GLU A 985 32.92 -25.32 24.36
CA GLU A 985 33.63 -26.45 24.98
C GLU A 985 33.33 -27.79 24.31
N TYR A 986 32.16 -27.93 23.68
CA TYR A 986 31.65 -29.17 23.09
C TYR A 986 32.02 -29.32 21.60
N ALA A 987 32.61 -28.29 20.99
CA ALA A 987 33.01 -28.28 19.58
C ALA A 987 34.07 -29.35 19.25
N ILE A 988 33.76 -30.21 18.27
CA ILE A 988 34.62 -31.30 17.83
C ILE A 988 35.58 -30.79 16.75
N THR A 989 36.88 -30.85 17.05
CA THR A 989 37.97 -30.41 16.15
C THR A 989 39.20 -31.30 16.30
N ASN A 990 39.95 -31.46 15.22
CA ASN A 990 41.22 -32.21 15.20
C ASN A 990 42.38 -31.47 15.91
N ASP A 991 42.22 -30.18 16.19
CA ASP A 991 43.28 -29.24 16.59
C ASP A 991 43.60 -29.32 18.11
N LYS A 992 44.03 -30.50 18.56
CA LYS A 992 44.27 -30.86 19.99
C LYS A 992 45.26 -29.95 20.74
N THR A 993 46.01 -29.10 20.03
CA THR A 993 47.06 -28.22 20.58
C THR A 993 46.57 -26.86 21.04
N LYS A 994 45.32 -26.46 20.73
CA LYS A 994 44.76 -25.16 21.16
C LYS A 994 43.79 -25.30 22.33
N ARG A 995 44.32 -25.27 23.56
CA ARG A 995 43.54 -24.97 24.77
C ARG A 995 44.02 -23.64 25.35
N PRO A 996 43.14 -22.66 25.61
CA PRO A 996 41.70 -22.65 25.34
C PRO A 996 41.38 -22.63 23.83
N VAL A 997 40.26 -23.26 23.45
CA VAL A 997 39.75 -23.29 22.07
C VAL A 997 39.05 -21.96 21.79
N ALA A 998 39.79 -20.87 21.58
CA ALA A 998 39.22 -19.55 21.29
C ALA A 998 38.56 -19.53 19.90
N LEU A 999 37.25 -19.80 19.84
CA LEU A 999 36.48 -19.78 18.60
C LEU A 999 36.21 -18.34 18.13
N ARG A 1000 35.97 -18.19 16.83
CA ARG A 1000 35.62 -16.91 16.21
C ARG A 1000 34.11 -16.70 16.26
N THR A 1001 33.69 -15.45 16.29
CA THR A 1001 32.27 -15.03 16.25
C THR A 1001 31.46 -15.76 15.18
N LYS A 1002 31.92 -15.81 13.91
CA LYS A 1002 31.21 -16.60 12.88
C LYS A 1002 31.14 -18.08 13.28
N THR A 1003 32.24 -18.72 13.68
CA THR A 1003 32.23 -20.16 14.06
C THR A 1003 31.31 -20.50 15.23
N LEU A 1004 31.04 -19.55 16.14
CA LEU A 1004 30.03 -19.70 17.19
C LEU A 1004 28.59 -19.56 16.65
N ALA A 1005 28.36 -18.70 15.65
CA ALA A 1005 27.10 -18.64 14.91
C ALA A 1005 26.86 -19.92 14.08
N ASP A 1006 27.87 -20.38 13.31
CA ASP A 1006 27.84 -21.63 12.52
C ASP A 1006 27.39 -22.82 13.39
N LEU A 1007 27.93 -22.90 14.63
CA LEU A 1007 27.61 -23.94 15.60
C LEU A 1007 26.17 -23.82 16.12
N LEU A 1008 25.69 -22.62 16.43
CA LEU A 1008 24.33 -22.39 16.92
C LEU A 1008 23.27 -22.67 15.86
N GLU A 1009 23.50 -22.21 14.63
CA GLU A 1009 22.66 -22.54 13.47
C GLU A 1009 22.63 -24.06 13.25
N SER A 1010 23.81 -24.69 13.26
CA SER A 1010 23.91 -26.15 13.12
C SER A 1010 23.20 -26.92 14.24
N PHE A 1011 23.27 -26.43 15.48
CA PHE A 1011 22.56 -27.01 16.63
C PHE A 1011 21.03 -26.88 16.46
N ILE A 1012 20.54 -25.71 16.05
CA ILE A 1012 19.11 -25.48 15.78
C ILE A 1012 18.61 -26.38 14.64
N ALA A 1013 19.41 -26.58 13.60
CA ALA A 1013 19.10 -27.55 12.55
C ALA A 1013 19.08 -29.00 13.06
N ALA A 1014 20.03 -29.42 13.90
CA ALA A 1014 19.99 -30.75 14.50
C ALA A 1014 18.78 -30.95 15.43
N LEU A 1015 18.41 -29.92 16.20
CA LEU A 1015 17.22 -29.91 17.05
C LEU A 1015 15.94 -30.09 16.22
N TYR A 1016 15.82 -29.39 15.08
CA TYR A 1016 14.72 -29.55 14.13
C TYR A 1016 14.68 -30.94 13.47
N ILE A 1017 15.83 -31.54 13.14
CA ILE A 1017 15.90 -32.88 12.51
C ILE A 1017 15.56 -34.00 13.50
N ASP A 1018 15.87 -33.81 14.79
CA ASP A 1018 15.58 -34.79 15.86
C ASP A 1018 14.17 -34.65 16.46
N LYS A 1019 13.66 -33.41 16.49
CA LYS A 1019 12.35 -33.02 17.05
C LYS A 1019 11.45 -32.38 15.96
N ASP A 1020 11.22 -31.07 16.04
CA ASP A 1020 10.23 -30.32 15.28
C ASP A 1020 10.52 -28.79 15.35
N LEU A 1021 9.60 -27.96 14.87
CA LEU A 1021 9.70 -26.49 14.98
C LEU A 1021 9.28 -25.94 16.35
N GLU A 1022 8.50 -26.67 17.16
CA GLU A 1022 8.04 -26.21 18.47
C GLU A 1022 9.20 -26.11 19.45
N TYR A 1023 10.09 -27.12 19.49
CA TYR A 1023 11.33 -27.07 20.27
C TYR A 1023 12.23 -25.89 19.86
N VAL A 1024 12.32 -25.58 18.56
CA VAL A 1024 13.10 -24.44 18.06
C VAL A 1024 12.43 -23.11 18.41
N HIS A 1025 11.11 -23.02 18.29
CA HIS A 1025 10.34 -21.84 18.68
C HIS A 1025 10.48 -21.58 20.18
N THR A 1026 10.40 -22.61 21.03
CA THR A 1026 10.69 -22.52 22.47
C THR A 1026 12.12 -22.04 22.72
N PHE A 1027 13.12 -22.61 22.04
CA PHE A 1027 14.51 -22.16 22.14
C PHE A 1027 14.69 -20.68 21.76
N MET A 1028 14.05 -20.19 20.71
CA MET A 1028 14.11 -18.77 20.33
C MET A 1028 13.32 -17.86 21.30
N ASN A 1029 12.22 -18.33 21.89
CA ASN A 1029 11.48 -17.62 22.94
C ASN A 1029 12.27 -17.47 24.25
N VAL A 1030 13.19 -18.39 24.55
CA VAL A 1030 14.09 -18.27 25.73
C VAL A 1030 15.34 -17.47 25.36
N CYS A 1031 16.04 -17.86 24.29
CA CYS A 1031 17.39 -17.36 24.02
C CYS A 1031 17.45 -16.07 23.20
N PHE A 1032 16.45 -15.75 22.37
CA PHE A 1032 16.49 -14.62 21.43
C PHE A 1032 15.45 -13.53 21.73
N PHE A 1033 14.16 -13.87 21.70
CA PHE A 1033 13.08 -12.87 21.74
C PHE A 1033 13.04 -11.97 23.00
N PRO A 1034 13.46 -12.40 24.21
CA PRO A 1034 13.54 -11.51 25.36
C PRO A 1034 14.53 -10.35 25.16
N ARG A 1035 15.62 -10.58 24.41
CA ARG A 1035 16.64 -9.56 24.08
C ARG A 1035 16.10 -8.49 23.13
N LEU A 1036 15.04 -8.80 22.37
CA LEU A 1036 14.41 -7.84 21.45
C LEU A 1036 13.93 -6.57 22.18
N LYS A 1037 13.48 -6.70 23.43
CA LYS A 1037 13.12 -5.53 24.27
C LYS A 1037 14.32 -4.64 24.57
N GLU A 1038 15.48 -5.23 24.86
CA GLU A 1038 16.74 -4.50 25.07
C GLU A 1038 17.19 -3.79 23.78
N PHE A 1039 17.27 -4.52 22.65
CA PHE A 1039 17.69 -3.96 21.36
C PHE A 1039 16.79 -2.80 20.89
N ILE A 1040 15.47 -2.89 21.10
CA ILE A 1040 14.52 -1.81 20.77
C ILE A 1040 14.75 -0.56 21.66
N LEU A 1041 15.04 -0.75 22.95
CA LEU A 1041 15.24 0.36 23.90
C LEU A 1041 16.61 1.03 23.75
N ASN A 1042 17.66 0.27 23.41
CA ASN A 1042 19.01 0.78 23.12
C ASN A 1042 19.12 1.46 21.74
N GLN A 1043 18.22 1.14 20.80
CA GLN A 1043 18.30 1.48 19.37
C GLN A 1043 19.41 0.76 18.57
N ASP A 1044 19.87 -0.42 19.03
CA ASP A 1044 20.97 -1.17 18.42
C ASP A 1044 20.69 -1.66 16.98
N TRP A 1045 19.45 -1.50 16.49
CA TRP A 1045 19.00 -1.85 15.14
C TRP A 1045 19.45 -0.88 14.02
N ASN A 1046 20.05 0.26 14.37
CA ASN A 1046 20.51 1.26 13.40
C ASN A 1046 22.03 1.41 13.54
N ASP A 1047 22.79 0.80 12.62
CA ASP A 1047 24.25 0.87 12.57
C ASP A 1047 24.75 2.31 12.78
N PRO A 1048 25.75 2.59 13.66
CA PRO A 1048 26.25 3.94 13.90
C PRO A 1048 26.65 4.72 12.64
N LYS A 1049 27.17 4.05 11.60
CA LYS A 1049 27.50 4.68 10.31
C LYS A 1049 26.24 5.09 9.54
N SER A 1050 25.20 4.27 9.54
CA SER A 1050 23.87 4.53 8.99
C SER A 1050 23.10 5.59 9.79
N GLN A 1051 23.15 5.55 11.12
CA GLN A 1051 22.56 6.55 12.02
C GLN A 1051 23.24 7.92 11.83
N LEU A 1052 24.57 7.96 11.71
CA LEU A 1052 25.31 9.16 11.36
C LEU A 1052 24.96 9.66 9.95
N GLN A 1053 24.86 8.76 8.96
CA GLN A 1053 24.42 9.12 7.62
C GLN A 1053 22.99 9.72 7.63
N GLN A 1054 22.06 9.17 8.42
CA GLN A 1054 20.72 9.71 8.61
C GLN A 1054 20.75 11.11 9.25
N CYS A 1055 21.60 11.34 10.25
CA CYS A 1055 21.78 12.66 10.89
C CYS A 1055 22.44 13.69 9.96
N CYS A 1056 23.46 13.30 9.18
CA CYS A 1056 24.02 14.11 8.11
C CYS A 1056 22.94 14.44 7.05
N LEU A 1057 22.09 13.46 6.71
CA LEU A 1057 20.92 13.59 5.84
C LEU A 1057 19.75 14.37 6.46
N THR A 1058 19.85 14.92 7.67
CA THR A 1058 18.92 15.96 8.15
C THR A 1058 19.55 17.34 8.27
N LEU A 1059 20.87 17.44 8.05
CA LEU A 1059 21.63 18.70 7.91
C LEU A 1059 21.99 19.01 6.43
N ARG A 1060 21.18 18.51 5.47
CA ARG A 1060 21.32 18.83 4.03
C ARG A 1060 21.11 20.34 3.79
N THR A 1061 21.81 20.91 2.82
CA THR A 1061 21.51 22.26 2.33
C THR A 1061 20.62 22.16 1.09
N GLU A 1062 19.57 22.97 0.98
CA GLU A 1062 18.78 23.03 -0.26
C GLU A 1062 19.62 23.52 -1.45
N GLY A 1063 19.41 22.93 -2.62
CA GLY A 1063 20.12 23.32 -3.85
C GLY A 1063 21.54 22.75 -3.99
N LYS A 1064 21.97 21.88 -3.07
CA LYS A 1064 23.14 21.01 -3.23
C LYS A 1064 22.74 19.55 -3.08
N GLU A 1065 23.56 18.66 -3.61
CA GLU A 1065 23.54 17.25 -3.24
C GLU A 1065 23.81 17.10 -1.74
N PRO A 1066 23.25 16.06 -1.08
CA PRO A 1066 23.47 15.84 0.34
C PRO A 1066 24.93 15.44 0.59
N ASP A 1067 25.63 16.21 1.42
CA ASP A 1067 26.94 15.82 1.92
C ASP A 1067 26.83 14.46 2.66
N ILE A 1068 27.65 13.49 2.26
CA ILE A 1068 27.71 12.15 2.88
C ILE A 1068 28.95 12.10 3.81
N PRO A 1069 28.90 11.46 5.00
CA PRO A 1069 30.09 11.24 5.82
C PRO A 1069 31.14 10.40 5.06
N LEU A 1070 32.31 10.99 4.81
CA LEU A 1070 33.44 10.37 4.12
C LEU A 1070 34.40 9.75 5.13
N TYR A 1071 34.55 8.43 5.08
CA TYR A 1071 35.47 7.69 5.93
C TYR A 1071 36.87 7.66 5.30
N LYS A 1072 37.91 7.98 6.08
CA LYS A 1072 39.32 7.94 5.64
C LYS A 1072 40.18 7.20 6.64
N THR A 1073 40.87 6.15 6.18
CA THR A 1073 41.89 5.46 6.98
C THR A 1073 43.07 6.40 7.18
N LEU A 1074 43.39 6.72 8.44
CA LEU A 1074 44.52 7.57 8.82
C LEU A 1074 45.79 6.75 9.04
N GLN A 1075 45.66 5.56 9.62
CA GLN A 1075 46.79 4.71 9.99
C GLN A 1075 46.38 3.23 9.97
N THR A 1076 47.28 2.36 9.58
CA THR A 1076 47.15 0.90 9.72
C THR A 1076 48.44 0.39 10.37
N VAL A 1077 48.33 -0.22 11.55
CA VAL A 1077 49.47 -0.67 12.37
C VAL A 1077 49.20 -2.05 12.95
N GLY A 1078 50.25 -2.78 13.32
CA GLY A 1078 50.16 -4.17 13.78
C GLY A 1078 50.50 -5.20 12.70
N PRO A 1079 50.70 -6.48 13.07
CA PRO A 1079 51.11 -7.55 12.16
C PRO A 1079 50.04 -7.86 11.12
N SER A 1080 50.44 -8.51 10.01
CA SER A 1080 49.52 -8.73 8.88
C SER A 1080 48.27 -9.56 9.18
N HIS A 1081 48.26 -10.34 10.26
CA HIS A 1081 47.12 -11.14 10.73
C HIS A 1081 46.27 -10.45 11.83
N ALA A 1082 46.73 -9.32 12.39
CA ALA A 1082 46.02 -8.57 13.44
C ALA A 1082 46.34 -7.07 13.30
N ARG A 1083 45.73 -6.43 12.29
CA ARG A 1083 45.94 -5.01 11.98
C ARG A 1083 44.92 -4.14 12.71
N THR A 1084 45.40 -3.18 13.48
CA THR A 1084 44.58 -2.09 14.01
C THR A 1084 44.50 -0.99 12.96
N TYR A 1085 43.30 -0.81 12.40
CA TYR A 1085 42.94 0.29 11.53
C TYR A 1085 42.50 1.47 12.38
N THR A 1086 43.01 2.66 12.09
CA THR A 1086 42.51 3.94 12.62
C THR A 1086 41.85 4.70 11.48
N VAL A 1087 40.55 4.98 11.61
CA VAL A 1087 39.72 5.61 10.58
C VAL A 1087 39.07 6.87 11.16
N ALA A 1088 38.97 7.93 10.37
CA ALA A 1088 38.29 9.15 10.76
C ALA A 1088 37.17 9.52 9.78
N VAL A 1089 36.09 10.09 10.32
CA VAL A 1089 34.93 10.55 9.55
C VAL A 1089 35.08 12.02 9.23
N TYR A 1090 34.89 12.37 7.96
CA TYR A 1090 34.91 13.74 7.46
C TYR A 1090 33.52 14.12 6.92
N PHE A 1091 32.96 15.22 7.39
CA PHE A 1091 31.68 15.76 6.91
C PHE A 1091 31.88 17.23 6.52
N LYS A 1092 31.48 17.62 5.31
CA LYS A 1092 31.71 18.97 4.75
C LYS A 1092 33.19 19.42 4.79
N GLY A 1093 34.12 18.46 4.80
CA GLY A 1093 35.58 18.68 4.92
C GLY A 1093 36.12 18.68 6.35
N GLU A 1094 35.27 18.84 7.37
CA GLU A 1094 35.67 18.83 8.78
C GLU A 1094 35.77 17.39 9.32
N ARG A 1095 36.79 17.09 10.13
CA ARG A 1095 36.90 15.78 10.80
C ARG A 1095 36.00 15.76 12.04
N ILE A 1096 34.89 15.02 11.98
CA ILE A 1096 33.86 15.00 13.03
C ILE A 1096 34.03 13.87 14.06
N GLY A 1097 34.74 12.79 13.72
CA GLY A 1097 35.05 11.69 14.64
C GLY A 1097 36.23 10.84 14.19
N CYS A 1098 36.75 10.01 15.10
CA CYS A 1098 37.89 9.12 14.87
C CYS A 1098 37.76 7.83 15.70
N GLY A 1099 37.91 6.68 15.05
CA GLY A 1099 37.74 5.35 15.65
C GLY A 1099 38.89 4.41 15.32
N LYS A 1100 38.96 3.32 16.08
CA LYS A 1100 39.96 2.24 15.91
C LYS A 1100 39.27 0.88 15.94
N GLY A 1101 39.76 -0.07 15.16
CA GLY A 1101 39.24 -1.44 15.14
C GLY A 1101 40.15 -2.42 14.40
N PRO A 1102 39.94 -3.74 14.58
CA PRO A 1102 40.70 -4.80 13.89
C PRO A 1102 40.32 -4.95 12.40
N SER A 1103 39.22 -4.31 11.98
CA SER A 1103 38.83 -4.18 10.57
C SER A 1103 38.51 -2.73 10.24
N ILE A 1104 38.55 -2.37 8.95
CA ILE A 1104 38.16 -1.04 8.47
C ILE A 1104 36.71 -0.74 8.87
N GLN A 1105 35.79 -1.69 8.68
CA GLN A 1105 34.37 -1.52 9.00
C GLN A 1105 34.12 -1.25 10.50
N GLN A 1106 34.80 -1.99 11.41
CA GLN A 1106 34.67 -1.72 12.85
C GLN A 1106 35.32 -0.38 13.25
N ALA A 1107 36.43 -0.01 12.62
CA ALA A 1107 37.03 1.32 12.81
C ALA A 1107 36.12 2.46 12.30
N GLU A 1108 35.39 2.24 11.19
CA GLU A 1108 34.38 3.16 10.67
C GLU A 1108 33.17 3.29 11.61
N MET A 1109 32.61 2.19 12.11
CA MET A 1109 31.50 2.21 13.07
C MET A 1109 31.89 2.92 14.37
N GLY A 1110 33.08 2.63 14.92
CA GLY A 1110 33.62 3.34 16.08
C GLY A 1110 33.86 4.83 15.81
N ALA A 1111 34.33 5.19 14.62
CA ALA A 1111 34.51 6.59 14.22
C ALA A 1111 33.18 7.33 14.03
N ALA A 1112 32.12 6.61 13.62
CA ALA A 1112 30.77 7.14 13.50
C ALA A 1112 30.12 7.34 14.87
N MET A 1113 30.30 6.41 15.81
CA MET A 1113 29.87 6.54 17.20
C MET A 1113 30.55 7.74 17.88
N ASP A 1114 31.87 7.87 17.75
CA ASP A 1114 32.65 9.01 18.23
C ASP A 1114 32.14 10.36 17.67
N ALA A 1115 31.71 10.37 16.41
CA ALA A 1115 31.10 11.54 15.77
C ALA A 1115 29.66 11.82 16.25
N LEU A 1116 28.84 10.79 16.49
CA LEU A 1116 27.48 10.92 17.00
C LEU A 1116 27.44 11.51 18.43
N GLU A 1117 28.39 11.11 19.28
CA GLU A 1117 28.53 11.63 20.64
C GLU A 1117 29.04 13.08 20.65
N LYS A 1118 30.10 13.39 19.87
CA LYS A 1118 30.72 14.72 19.85
C LYS A 1118 29.89 15.76 19.10
N TYR A 1119 29.34 15.39 17.94
CA TYR A 1119 28.64 16.31 17.04
C TYR A 1119 27.15 16.41 17.38
N ASN A 1120 26.84 16.65 18.67
CA ASN A 1120 25.52 16.61 19.32
C ASN A 1120 24.33 17.00 18.41
N PHE A 1121 23.76 15.99 17.74
CA PHE A 1121 22.71 16.18 16.75
C PHE A 1121 21.36 16.47 17.44
N PRO A 1122 20.68 17.60 17.14
CA PRO A 1122 19.42 17.97 17.80
C PRO A 1122 18.32 16.90 17.72
N GLN A 1123 18.35 16.10 16.65
CA GLN A 1123 17.41 15.02 16.37
C GLN A 1123 17.62 13.80 17.26
N MET A 1124 18.87 13.42 17.57
CA MET A 1124 19.17 12.37 18.54
C MET A 1124 18.68 12.78 19.94
N ALA A 1125 18.90 14.03 20.33
CA ALA A 1125 18.38 14.58 21.58
C ALA A 1125 16.83 14.58 21.62
N HIS A 1126 16.16 14.80 20.48
CA HIS A 1126 14.71 14.68 20.36
C HIS A 1126 14.23 13.23 20.47
N GLN A 1127 14.87 12.28 19.79
CA GLN A 1127 14.55 10.85 19.86
C GLN A 1127 14.72 10.31 21.29
N LYS A 1128 15.84 10.62 21.95
CA LYS A 1128 16.08 10.24 23.35
C LYS A 1128 14.99 10.77 24.29
N ARG A 1129 14.60 12.04 24.14
CA ARG A 1129 13.47 12.67 24.86
C ARG A 1129 12.07 12.18 24.45
N PHE A 1130 11.93 11.43 23.35
CA PHE A 1130 10.68 10.79 22.97
C PHE A 1130 10.59 9.40 23.61
N ILE A 1131 11.65 8.59 23.49
CA ILE A 1131 11.78 7.28 24.14
C ILE A 1131 11.67 7.40 25.67
N GLU A 1132 12.38 8.35 26.28
CA GLU A 1132 12.35 8.62 27.72
C GLU A 1132 10.99 9.14 28.23
N ARG A 1133 10.11 9.63 27.33
CA ARG A 1133 8.71 9.93 27.66
C ARG A 1133 7.79 8.73 27.45
N LYS A 1134 7.95 7.98 26.35
CA LYS A 1134 7.07 6.84 26.01
C LYS A 1134 7.26 5.67 26.98
N TYR A 1135 8.51 5.33 27.30
CA TYR A 1135 8.88 4.15 28.11
C TYR A 1135 9.47 4.54 29.47
N ARG A 1136 9.04 5.68 30.04
CA ARG A 1136 9.67 6.30 31.23
C ARG A 1136 9.77 5.36 32.44
N GLN A 1137 8.77 4.50 32.61
CA GLN A 1137 8.70 3.56 33.73
C GLN A 1137 9.54 2.31 33.46
N GLU A 1138 9.36 1.67 32.30
CA GLU A 1138 10.15 0.50 31.89
C GLU A 1138 11.66 0.80 31.83
N LEU A 1139 12.06 1.98 31.36
CA LEU A 1139 13.46 2.43 31.37
C LEU A 1139 14.01 2.65 32.79
N LYS A 1140 13.15 2.91 33.79
CA LYS A 1140 13.55 3.00 35.20
C LYS A 1140 13.66 1.60 35.82
N GLU A 1141 12.82 0.66 35.40
CA GLU A 1141 12.85 -0.73 35.83
C GLU A 1141 14.07 -1.48 35.24
N MET A 1142 14.35 -1.34 33.93
CA MET A 1142 15.57 -1.92 33.35
C MET A 1142 16.86 -1.30 33.93
N ARG A 1143 16.86 0.01 34.26
CA ARG A 1143 18.00 0.62 34.96
C ARG A 1143 18.23 0.01 36.33
N LYS A 1144 17.17 -0.22 37.13
CA LYS A 1144 17.30 -0.93 38.42
C LYS A 1144 17.86 -2.34 38.25
N GLU A 1145 17.38 -3.10 37.27
CA GLU A 1145 17.83 -4.47 37.06
C GLU A 1145 19.29 -4.50 36.58
N ARG A 1146 19.71 -3.54 35.76
CA ARG A 1146 21.12 -3.34 35.40
C ARG A 1146 21.99 -2.89 36.58
N GLU A 1147 21.53 -1.91 37.36
CA GLU A 1147 22.16 -1.46 38.62
C GLU A 1147 22.24 -2.58 39.68
N ARG A 1148 21.46 -3.65 39.53
CA ARG A 1148 21.49 -4.86 40.34
C ARG A 1148 22.46 -5.90 39.76
N GLN A 1149 22.40 -6.17 38.46
CA GLN A 1149 23.35 -7.06 37.78
C GLN A 1149 24.80 -6.58 37.92
N GLU A 1150 25.05 -5.26 37.81
CA GLU A 1150 26.37 -4.66 37.98
C GLU A 1150 26.90 -4.86 39.43
N ARG A 1151 26.03 -4.96 40.44
CA ARG A 1151 26.42 -5.33 41.84
C ARG A 1151 26.62 -6.82 42.01
N GLU A 1152 25.72 -7.64 41.47
CA GLU A 1152 25.83 -9.11 41.51
C GLU A 1152 27.11 -9.59 40.78
N SER A 1153 27.65 -8.82 39.82
CA SER A 1153 28.98 -9.04 39.24
C SER A 1153 30.15 -8.55 40.10
N ASP A 1154 30.06 -7.38 40.75
CA ASP A 1154 31.12 -6.87 41.63
C ASP A 1154 31.30 -7.78 42.86
N ASP A 1155 30.21 -8.19 43.52
CA ASP A 1155 30.21 -9.15 44.63
C ASP A 1155 30.81 -10.51 44.21
N GLY A 1156 30.57 -10.92 42.95
CA GLY A 1156 31.13 -12.14 42.35
C GLY A 1156 32.63 -12.08 42.04
N GLU A 1157 33.18 -10.87 41.84
CA GLU A 1157 34.61 -10.62 41.65
C GLU A 1157 35.37 -10.41 42.97
N GLU A 1158 34.73 -9.95 44.04
CA GLU A 1158 35.33 -9.96 45.39
C GLU A 1158 35.32 -11.38 45.99
N GLY A 1159 34.29 -12.20 45.70
CA GLY A 1159 34.23 -13.61 46.11
C GLY A 1159 35.24 -14.57 45.41
N ARG A 1160 36.15 -14.06 44.58
CA ARG A 1160 37.14 -14.85 43.80
C ARG A 1160 38.58 -14.32 43.86
N LYS A 1161 38.91 -13.46 44.82
CA LYS A 1161 40.25 -12.89 45.06
C LYS A 1161 40.93 -13.47 46.30
#